data_AF-V4AYT2-F1
#
_entry.id   AF-V4AYT2-F1
#
_cell.length_a   1.000
_cell.length_b   1.000
_cell.length_c   1.000
_cell.angle_alpha   90.00
_cell.angle_beta   90.00
_cell.angle_gamma   90.00
#
_symmetry.space_group_name_H-M   'P 1'
#
loop_
_entity.id
_entity.type
_entity.pdbx_description
1 polymer ?
#
loop_
_entity_poly.entity_id
_entity_poly.type
_entity_poly.pdbx_seq_one_letter_code
_entity_poly.pdbx_strand_id
1 'polypeptide(L)'
;MINLAFPVLDSMLMEVETSMTCCKGLLKRSFEELQSYCQFDPSFSTVDTEISSSFRGQAKSGRVRVVFRTAEPLIPKPSSSSSDGLSIKTSSDGSYSISINNMTWFNSAPTFFFTDGHKFVSGKDLKLTTTTSDEGSDEIGRWSSTNFNYQAGNVNIITYIKTYHYPKLPLIIFGQKYVNGAHNTSSGDAEATISSFPGFTLDDSIPQNLGCLSYGGYMFGETARKIGRYDSSGKSINFGVEGGPYAVYDNSGNAVVFSPANRFMSTSVWHESASETNGALHWGTMGLVDEVPEDYQMETVVYYSDQGINKAFDGWGEYLRYRHGRHDSYVLSDLTVNYLGFWTDRVRILLLLGAYYFRMTEKNKTYEDTIIDIKTYIDEIKVPYRYIQYDNWRYTWGMYNGVKDWAPKPEVFPHGSQYVYNKTGLPILAQNKYWAPDTVYAKQNGGDYEFIVEKERALPIEQRFWDDFLGEARKWGLIVYEQDWLNIEFKTLNALLTQIDLGTMWLTQIASAAKKHGMTMQYCMSNTKEAMQTLELPIVTQARVSGDYQPGIDQWKIGVTSIFAHAMGIRPFKDNFWTIGIQPGNSYNMTETHPDLEAAVATLSTGPVGPSDRIGYSNVTLIMKCCNTDGLILKPSKPATAIDDQIIQSALGSGGPEGEVWSTYSKIGEIYFGIILAANMSNVYSLTPFKAGFDTIEELVVFEMDRPTSLTVFSNISTIDITTGCTKVDFCLYYVSPVLTIGNHKIVILGEISKWVPVSPQRVTQINQDSNELTIDITGQPGESVPFYFNIDGQTNTINCALGLLVFQQITDNLPKPNQTNDYHSTTNQQEIP
;
A
#
# COMPACT_ATOMS: atom_id res chain seq x y z
N MET A 1 -81.23 26.06 9.76
CA MET A 1 -82.21 25.21 9.07
C MET A 1 -81.44 24.14 8.31
N ILE A 2 -81.82 22.85 8.43
CA ILE A 2 -81.53 21.74 7.49
C ILE A 2 -80.01 21.39 7.36
N ASN A 3 -79.48 20.37 8.05
CA ASN A 3 -79.51 18.90 7.74
C ASN A 3 -78.64 18.55 6.49
N LEU A 4 -77.76 17.54 6.41
CA LEU A 4 -77.39 16.30 7.17
C LEU A 4 -75.87 16.01 6.93
N ALA A 5 -75.13 15.09 7.57
CA ALA A 5 -75.22 14.40 8.88
C ALA A 5 -73.86 13.72 9.24
N PHE A 6 -73.54 13.71 10.54
CA PHE A 6 -72.60 12.81 11.26
C PHE A 6 -73.32 11.49 11.64
N PRO A 7 -72.87 10.56 12.53
CA PRO A 7 -71.63 10.42 13.35
C PRO A 7 -70.93 9.04 13.07
N VAL A 8 -70.10 8.37 13.89
CA VAL A 8 -69.62 8.45 15.29
C VAL A 8 -68.20 7.83 15.40
N LEU A 9 -67.28 8.38 16.21
CA LEU A 9 -66.57 7.65 17.30
C LEU A 9 -65.55 8.53 18.05
N ASP A 10 -65.97 9.05 19.20
CA ASP A 10 -65.08 9.42 20.31
C ASP A 10 -64.52 8.17 20.99
N SER A 11 -63.22 8.15 21.27
CA SER A 11 -62.60 7.72 22.56
C SER A 11 -61.08 7.58 22.41
N MET A 12 -60.34 7.75 23.53
CA MET A 12 -58.87 7.64 23.64
C MET A 12 -58.01 8.77 23.04
N LEU A 13 -58.23 10.01 23.49
CA LEU A 13 -57.26 11.10 23.38
C LEU A 13 -57.21 11.95 24.66
N MET A 14 -56.99 11.32 25.82
CA MET A 14 -56.89 12.05 27.09
C MET A 14 -56.10 11.32 28.21
N GLU A 15 -54.93 10.73 27.92
CA GLU A 15 -54.10 10.11 28.97
C GLU A 15 -52.57 10.04 28.67
N VAL A 16 -51.95 11.05 28.03
CA VAL A 16 -50.48 11.05 27.77
C VAL A 16 -49.77 12.42 27.96
N GLU A 17 -50.37 13.42 28.61
CA GLU A 17 -49.75 14.77 28.74
C GLU A 17 -49.11 15.11 30.11
N THR A 18 -49.13 14.21 31.09
CA THR A 18 -48.63 14.50 32.46
C THR A 18 -47.30 13.85 32.86
N SER A 19 -46.65 13.04 32.01
CA SER A 19 -45.35 12.40 32.36
C SER A 19 -44.10 13.00 31.70
N MET A 20 -44.20 13.75 30.60
CA MET A 20 -43.02 14.25 29.88
C MET A 20 -42.35 15.49 30.49
N THR A 21 -43.03 16.23 31.37
CA THR A 21 -42.51 17.50 31.93
C THR A 21 -41.53 17.29 33.09
N CYS A 22 -41.59 16.14 33.78
CA CYS A 22 -40.72 15.87 34.93
C CYS A 22 -39.28 15.48 34.53
N CYS A 23 -39.11 14.70 33.45
CA CYS A 23 -37.79 14.21 33.02
C CYS A 23 -36.89 15.30 32.40
N LYS A 24 -37.48 16.36 31.80
CA LYS A 24 -36.70 17.49 31.27
C LYS A 24 -36.08 18.39 32.36
N GLY A 25 -36.63 18.39 33.58
CA GLY A 25 -36.09 19.16 34.71
C GLY A 25 -34.85 18.55 35.36
N LEU A 26 -34.74 17.21 35.35
CA LEU A 26 -33.64 16.49 36.02
C LEU A 26 -32.37 16.41 35.19
N LEU A 27 -32.48 16.31 33.85
CA LEU A 27 -31.32 16.25 32.94
C LEU A 27 -30.58 17.59 32.78
N LYS A 28 -31.19 18.73 33.15
CA LYS A 28 -30.54 20.04 33.02
C LYS A 28 -29.61 20.37 34.20
N ARG A 29 -29.94 19.92 35.43
CA ARG A 29 -29.10 20.17 36.62
C ARG A 29 -27.78 19.40 36.59
N SER A 30 -27.76 18.18 36.06
CA SER A 30 -26.54 17.37 35.95
C SER A 30 -25.57 17.82 34.86
N PHE A 31 -25.98 18.74 33.97
CA PHE A 31 -25.09 19.30 32.94
C PHE A 31 -24.34 20.55 33.44
N GLU A 32 -24.96 21.32 34.35
CA GLU A 32 -24.38 22.56 34.89
C GLU A 32 -23.31 22.30 35.97
N GLU A 33 -23.31 21.14 36.64
CA GLU A 33 -22.26 20.75 37.61
C GLU A 33 -20.97 20.20 36.96
N LEU A 34 -21.03 19.74 35.70
CA LEU A 34 -19.89 19.14 34.99
C LEU A 34 -18.98 20.15 34.27
N GLN A 35 -19.39 21.41 34.13
CA GLN A 35 -18.61 22.44 33.42
C GLN A 35 -17.54 23.15 34.28
N SER A 36 -17.39 22.81 35.57
CA SER A 36 -16.49 23.53 36.49
C SER A 36 -15.04 23.00 36.57
N TYR A 37 -14.69 21.92 35.85
CA TYR A 37 -13.41 21.20 36.05
C TYR A 37 -12.51 21.00 34.82
N CYS A 38 -12.88 21.48 33.63
CA CYS A 38 -12.01 21.40 32.45
C CYS A 38 -11.94 22.74 31.69
N GLN A 39 -10.77 23.38 31.68
CA GLN A 39 -10.46 24.39 30.66
C GLN A 39 -10.20 23.68 29.33
N PHE A 40 -10.93 24.04 28.29
CA PHE A 40 -10.74 23.52 26.93
C PHE A 40 -10.46 24.64 25.92
N ASP A 41 -9.64 24.28 24.94
CA ASP A 41 -9.18 25.09 23.80
C ASP A 41 -10.34 25.40 22.83
N PRO A 42 -10.47 26.62 22.25
CA PRO A 42 -11.67 27.03 21.49
C PRO A 42 -11.86 26.39 20.10
N SER A 43 -11.18 25.29 19.78
CA SER A 43 -11.04 24.75 18.42
C SER A 43 -12.15 23.80 17.93
N PHE A 44 -13.25 23.62 18.70
CA PHE A 44 -14.34 22.69 18.35
C PHE A 44 -15.72 23.35 18.31
N SER A 45 -16.46 23.13 17.21
CA SER A 45 -17.81 23.67 16.98
C SER A 45 -18.91 22.60 17.04
N THR A 46 -19.89 22.84 17.91
CA THR A 46 -21.28 22.30 17.92
C THR A 46 -21.50 20.78 18.03
N VAL A 47 -22.45 20.40 18.89
CA VAL A 47 -22.92 19.02 19.11
C VAL A 47 -24.39 18.93 18.73
N ASP A 48 -24.73 18.06 17.77
CA ASP A 48 -26.11 17.65 17.48
C ASP A 48 -26.30 16.17 17.81
N THR A 49 -27.46 15.84 18.38
CA THR A 49 -27.73 14.50 18.95
C THR A 49 -29.00 13.91 18.34
N GLU A 50 -28.88 13.02 17.35
CA GLU A 50 -30.00 12.18 16.92
C GLU A 50 -30.02 10.83 17.66
N ILE A 51 -31.18 10.51 18.24
CA ILE A 51 -31.46 9.20 18.85
C ILE A 51 -32.46 8.48 17.94
N SER A 52 -31.98 7.54 17.12
CA SER A 52 -32.86 6.61 16.42
C SER A 52 -33.13 5.38 17.32
N SER A 53 -34.40 5.11 17.60
CA SER A 53 -34.82 4.01 18.47
C SER A 53 -35.66 2.98 17.70
N SER A 54 -35.02 1.89 17.27
CA SER A 54 -35.72 0.72 16.71
C SER A 54 -36.06 -0.28 17.83
N PHE A 55 -37.21 -0.09 18.48
CA PHE A 55 -37.73 -1.06 19.45
C PHE A 55 -38.43 -2.24 18.76
N ARG A 56 -37.73 -3.37 18.64
CA ARG A 56 -38.28 -4.75 18.80
C ARG A 56 -37.11 -5.70 19.12
N GLY A 57 -37.32 -6.56 20.11
CA GLY A 57 -36.21 -7.08 20.93
C GLY A 57 -35.32 -8.15 20.29
N GLN A 58 -34.02 -7.98 20.44
CA GLN A 58 -33.01 -9.03 20.52
C GLN A 58 -31.95 -8.65 21.58
N ALA A 59 -31.28 -9.64 22.16
CA ALA A 59 -30.38 -9.45 23.30
C ALA A 59 -29.09 -8.71 22.91
N LYS A 60 -28.61 -7.85 23.81
CA LYS A 60 -27.48 -6.94 23.57
C LYS A 60 -26.14 -7.68 23.54
N SER A 61 -25.36 -7.52 22.47
CA SER A 61 -23.91 -7.50 22.60
C SER A 61 -23.50 -6.10 23.11
N GLY A 62 -22.75 -6.06 24.20
CA GLY A 62 -22.34 -4.81 24.85
C GLY A 62 -21.11 -4.19 24.20
N ARG A 63 -21.26 -3.46 23.09
CA ARG A 63 -20.24 -2.48 22.63
C ARG A 63 -20.87 -1.10 22.49
N VAL A 64 -20.72 -0.27 23.51
CA VAL A 64 -20.97 1.17 23.42
C VAL A 64 -19.77 1.80 22.71
N ARG A 65 -19.86 1.99 21.39
CA ARG A 65 -18.86 2.72 20.62
C ARG A 65 -19.31 4.18 20.47
N VAL A 66 -18.77 5.05 21.32
CA VAL A 66 -18.84 6.51 21.08
C VAL A 66 -17.88 6.82 19.94
N VAL A 67 -18.41 7.31 18.82
CA VAL A 67 -17.60 7.69 17.64
C VAL A 67 -17.58 9.21 17.54
N PHE A 68 -16.42 9.81 17.79
CA PHE A 68 -16.14 11.19 17.41
C PHE A 68 -15.72 11.22 15.93
N ARG A 69 -16.45 11.97 15.11
CA ARG A 69 -16.07 12.45 13.76
C ARG A 69 -16.70 13.85 13.64
N THR A 70 -16.03 14.88 13.13
CA THR A 70 -14.85 14.88 12.23
C THR A 70 -13.66 15.63 12.83
N ALA A 71 -12.59 14.90 13.12
CA ALA A 71 -11.26 15.39 12.77
C ALA A 71 -10.90 14.73 11.43
N GLU A 72 -10.14 15.44 10.59
CA GLU A 72 -9.42 14.76 9.50
C GLU A 72 -8.52 13.67 10.10
N PRO A 73 -8.27 12.54 9.40
CA PRO A 73 -7.42 11.49 9.94
C PRO A 73 -6.04 12.09 10.24
N LEU A 74 -5.68 12.16 11.52
CA LEU A 74 -4.41 12.73 11.98
C LEU A 74 -3.26 11.99 11.32
N ILE A 75 -2.66 12.59 10.30
CA ILE A 75 -1.46 12.05 9.66
C ILE A 75 -0.31 12.32 10.63
N PRO A 76 0.45 11.29 11.07
CA PRO A 76 1.56 11.49 11.98
C PRO A 76 2.54 12.51 11.39
N LYS A 77 2.90 13.53 12.20
CA LYS A 77 4.01 14.41 11.82
C LYS A 77 5.29 13.57 11.68
N PRO A 78 6.17 13.87 10.72
CA PRO A 78 7.43 13.16 10.56
C PRO A 78 8.20 13.10 11.88
N SER A 79 8.66 11.90 12.24
CA SER A 79 9.40 11.70 13.47
C SER A 79 10.76 12.43 13.42
N SER A 80 11.18 13.01 14.55
CA SER A 80 12.50 13.63 14.65
C SER A 80 13.57 12.55 14.83
N SER A 81 14.17 12.10 13.73
CA SER A 81 15.35 11.25 13.78
C SER A 81 16.63 12.06 14.04
N SER A 82 17.69 11.34 14.44
CA SER A 82 19.06 11.84 14.43
C SER A 82 19.39 12.44 13.05
N SER A 83 19.62 13.74 13.03
CA SER A 83 19.94 14.53 11.82
C SER A 83 21.33 15.17 11.94
N ASP A 84 22.19 14.58 12.77
CA ASP A 84 23.55 15.07 13.03
C ASP A 84 24.55 14.63 11.94
N GLY A 85 24.19 13.59 11.16
CA GLY A 85 24.99 13.12 10.03
C GLY A 85 24.78 13.91 8.72
N LEU A 86 23.61 14.50 8.48
CA LEU A 86 23.32 15.21 7.21
C LEU A 86 23.73 16.68 7.28
N SER A 87 24.49 17.14 6.27
CA SER A 87 24.83 18.56 6.11
C SER A 87 24.81 19.00 4.65
N ILE A 88 24.46 20.27 4.44
CA ILE A 88 24.49 20.96 3.14
C ILE A 88 25.39 22.19 3.27
N LYS A 89 26.30 22.37 2.31
CA LYS A 89 27.09 23.59 2.17
C LYS A 89 26.66 24.28 0.88
N THR A 90 26.37 25.59 0.95
CA THR A 90 25.99 26.42 -0.19
C THR A 90 26.96 27.60 -0.36
N SER A 91 27.32 27.90 -1.60
CA SER A 91 28.17 29.03 -1.98
C SER A 91 27.35 30.15 -2.63
N SER A 92 27.83 31.39 -2.60
CA SER A 92 27.12 32.53 -3.17
C SER A 92 27.04 32.53 -4.71
N ASP A 93 27.78 31.65 -5.39
CA ASP A 93 27.82 31.46 -6.84
C ASP A 93 26.81 30.42 -7.37
N GLY A 94 26.02 29.79 -6.48
CA GLY A 94 25.07 28.73 -6.81
C GLY A 94 25.62 27.31 -6.65
N SER A 95 26.90 27.13 -6.36
CA SER A 95 27.47 25.80 -6.07
C SER A 95 27.08 25.31 -4.67
N TYR A 96 26.99 23.99 -4.52
CA TYR A 96 26.66 23.35 -3.24
C TYR A 96 27.21 21.93 -3.14
N SER A 97 27.29 21.40 -1.92
CA SER A 97 27.68 20.01 -1.66
C SER A 97 26.91 19.42 -0.48
N ILE A 98 26.53 18.15 -0.59
CA ILE A 98 25.90 17.38 0.50
C ILE A 98 26.96 16.45 1.10
N SER A 99 27.11 16.51 2.42
CA SER A 99 28.06 15.69 3.18
C SER A 99 27.34 14.89 4.26
N ILE A 100 27.67 13.59 4.32
CA ILE A 100 27.20 12.62 5.31
C ILE A 100 28.35 12.33 6.27
N ASN A 101 28.13 12.53 7.58
CA ASN A 101 29.15 12.35 8.63
C ASN A 101 30.49 13.08 8.33
N ASN A 102 30.38 14.32 7.83
CA ASN A 102 31.49 15.17 7.35
C ASN A 102 32.23 14.68 6.07
N MET A 103 31.78 13.61 5.43
CA MET A 103 32.27 13.17 4.13
C MET A 103 31.35 13.64 3.02
N THR A 104 31.87 14.41 2.04
CA THR A 104 31.06 14.83 0.89
C THR A 104 30.72 13.62 0.02
N TRP A 105 29.42 13.39 -0.21
CA TRP A 105 28.92 12.34 -1.09
C TRP A 105 28.49 12.89 -2.45
N PHE A 106 28.03 14.15 -2.49
CA PHE A 106 27.46 14.76 -3.68
C PHE A 106 27.98 16.20 -3.86
N ASN A 107 28.56 16.48 -5.03
CA ASN A 107 28.98 17.82 -5.45
C ASN A 107 28.02 18.35 -6.53
N SER A 108 27.68 19.64 -6.51
CA SER A 108 26.74 20.24 -7.47
C SER A 108 27.27 20.21 -8.90
N ALA A 109 26.44 19.74 -9.83
CA ALA A 109 26.66 19.95 -11.28
C ALA A 109 26.14 21.34 -11.71
N PRO A 110 26.56 21.86 -12.89
CA PRO A 110 26.09 23.14 -13.40
C PRO A 110 24.56 23.19 -13.58
N THR A 111 23.92 24.17 -12.94
CA THR A 111 22.50 24.51 -13.14
C THR A 111 22.26 24.92 -14.60
N PHE A 112 21.16 24.47 -15.19
CA PHE A 112 20.75 24.91 -16.53
C PHE A 112 19.23 25.03 -16.67
N PHE A 113 18.80 25.80 -17.66
CA PHE A 113 17.41 25.93 -18.11
C PHE A 113 17.35 26.04 -19.64
N PHE A 114 16.42 25.32 -20.26
CA PHE A 114 16.04 25.52 -21.65
C PHE A 114 14.92 26.56 -21.73
N THR A 115 15.05 27.53 -22.63
CA THR A 115 13.99 28.48 -23.03
C THR A 115 14.37 29.15 -24.34
N ASP A 116 13.39 29.62 -25.11
CA ASP A 116 13.60 30.26 -26.42
C ASP A 116 14.41 29.38 -27.41
N GLY A 117 14.38 28.04 -27.24
CA GLY A 117 15.15 27.08 -28.02
C GLY A 117 16.64 26.98 -27.67
N HIS A 118 17.07 27.49 -26.51
CA HIS A 118 18.48 27.51 -26.08
C HIS A 118 18.68 26.97 -24.65
N LYS A 119 19.72 26.15 -24.43
CA LYS A 119 20.16 25.67 -23.11
C LYS A 119 21.11 26.69 -22.47
N PHE A 120 20.60 27.49 -21.53
CA PHE A 120 21.39 28.40 -20.70
C PHE A 120 22.03 27.63 -19.54
N VAL A 121 23.35 27.71 -19.37
CA VAL A 121 24.12 26.95 -18.36
C VAL A 121 24.90 27.87 -17.43
N SER A 122 24.90 27.57 -16.12
CA SER A 122 25.64 28.30 -15.10
C SER A 122 27.15 28.26 -15.37
N GLY A 123 27.85 29.36 -15.10
CA GLY A 123 29.26 29.54 -15.45
C GLY A 123 29.53 29.80 -16.94
N LYS A 124 28.50 29.81 -17.80
CA LYS A 124 28.60 30.09 -19.24
C LYS A 124 27.72 31.28 -19.64
N ASP A 125 26.41 31.05 -19.77
CA ASP A 125 25.44 31.99 -20.34
C ASP A 125 24.16 32.14 -19.49
N LEU A 126 23.93 31.26 -18.50
CA LEU A 126 22.93 31.49 -17.45
C LEU A 126 23.47 32.49 -16.43
N LYS A 127 22.74 33.60 -16.21
CA LYS A 127 23.19 34.69 -15.35
C LYS A 127 22.58 34.58 -13.96
N LEU A 128 23.39 34.28 -12.94
CA LEU A 128 23.00 34.48 -11.55
C LEU A 128 22.96 35.99 -11.26
N THR A 129 21.78 36.51 -10.90
CA THR A 129 21.55 37.94 -10.66
C THR A 129 21.76 38.32 -9.20
N THR A 130 21.22 37.53 -8.27
CA THR A 130 21.28 37.76 -6.82
C THR A 130 21.15 36.43 -6.07
N THR A 131 21.95 36.25 -5.03
CA THR A 131 21.78 35.19 -4.03
C THR A 131 21.23 35.81 -2.75
N THR A 132 20.14 35.25 -2.20
CA THR A 132 19.50 35.72 -0.96
C THR A 132 19.30 34.56 0.01
N SER A 133 19.10 34.88 1.29
CA SER A 133 18.61 33.92 2.28
C SER A 133 17.23 34.35 2.77
N ASP A 134 16.40 33.38 3.10
CA ASP A 134 15.03 33.59 3.62
C ASP A 134 14.74 32.61 4.76
N GLU A 135 13.80 32.94 5.63
CA GLU A 135 13.37 32.12 6.76
C GLU A 135 11.86 32.18 6.92
N GLY A 136 11.24 31.05 7.24
CA GLY A 136 9.79 30.98 7.36
C GLY A 136 9.30 29.74 8.11
N SER A 137 8.00 29.49 8.00
CA SER A 137 7.36 28.30 8.55
C SER A 137 6.18 27.87 7.70
N ASP A 138 6.03 26.56 7.54
CA ASP A 138 4.87 25.93 6.92
C ASP A 138 4.38 24.77 7.82
N GLU A 139 3.47 23.92 7.31
CA GLU A 139 2.86 22.82 8.07
C GLU A 139 3.85 21.72 8.48
N ILE A 140 5.01 21.64 7.80
CA ILE A 140 6.09 20.70 8.10
C ILE A 140 6.93 21.26 9.26
N GLY A 141 7.30 22.53 9.22
CA GLY A 141 8.03 23.19 10.31
C GLY A 141 8.61 24.55 9.95
N ARG A 142 9.49 25.05 10.84
CA ARG A 142 10.31 26.25 10.58
C ARG A 142 11.50 25.89 9.70
N TRP A 143 11.72 26.68 8.66
CA TRP A 143 12.74 26.45 7.65
C TRP A 143 13.59 27.70 7.39
N SER A 144 14.80 27.47 6.87
CA SER A 144 15.61 28.49 6.20
C SER A 144 15.85 28.06 4.76
N SER A 145 15.97 29.01 3.82
CA SER A 145 16.44 28.72 2.47
C SER A 145 17.54 29.65 1.99
N THR A 146 18.40 29.13 1.12
CA THR A 146 19.28 29.93 0.26
C THR A 146 18.67 29.93 -1.14
N ASN A 147 18.36 31.11 -1.67
CA ASN A 147 17.68 31.31 -2.95
C ASN A 147 18.65 31.93 -3.98
N PHE A 148 18.64 31.40 -5.20
CA PHE A 148 19.46 31.83 -6.32
C PHE A 148 18.55 32.34 -7.45
N ASN A 149 18.65 33.62 -7.77
CA ASN A 149 17.80 34.26 -8.78
C ASN A 149 18.54 34.28 -10.12
N TYR A 150 18.18 33.37 -11.03
CA TYR A 150 18.77 33.25 -12.36
C TYR A 150 17.96 33.98 -13.44
N GLN A 151 18.66 34.46 -14.45
CA GLN A 151 18.11 35.01 -15.68
C GLN A 151 18.60 34.17 -16.87
N ALA A 152 17.67 33.48 -17.54
CA ALA A 152 17.87 32.69 -18.76
C ALA A 152 17.22 33.44 -19.93
N GLY A 153 18.00 34.23 -20.66
CA GLY A 153 17.44 35.16 -21.65
C GLY A 153 16.50 36.18 -21.00
N ASN A 154 15.21 36.09 -21.33
CA ASN A 154 14.15 36.92 -20.74
C ASN A 154 13.39 36.23 -19.59
N VAL A 155 13.66 34.94 -19.31
CA VAL A 155 13.02 34.18 -18.24
C VAL A 155 13.78 34.38 -16.93
N ASN A 156 13.05 34.66 -15.86
CA ASN A 156 13.55 34.72 -14.50
C ASN A 156 13.18 33.42 -13.79
N ILE A 157 14.17 32.72 -13.23
CA ILE A 157 13.97 31.49 -12.45
C ILE A 157 14.56 31.71 -11.06
N ILE A 158 13.78 31.38 -10.03
CA ILE A 158 14.29 31.27 -8.65
C ILE A 158 14.55 29.80 -8.38
N THR A 159 15.78 29.43 -8.06
CA THR A 159 16.05 28.14 -7.42
C THR A 159 16.31 28.33 -5.93
N TYR A 160 16.07 27.31 -5.12
CA TYR A 160 16.31 27.43 -3.68
C TYR A 160 16.68 26.09 -3.03
N ILE A 161 17.43 26.18 -1.94
CA ILE A 161 17.78 25.05 -1.09
C ILE A 161 17.22 25.34 0.30
N LYS A 162 16.17 24.61 0.71
CA LYS A 162 15.44 24.75 1.97
C LYS A 162 15.78 23.60 2.93
N THR A 163 16.00 23.91 4.20
CA THR A 163 16.19 22.96 5.30
C THR A 163 15.29 23.31 6.49
N TYR A 164 14.91 22.31 7.31
CA TYR A 164 14.01 22.49 8.46
C TYR A 164 14.74 22.34 9.79
N HIS A 165 14.58 23.34 10.67
CA HIS A 165 15.28 23.44 11.95
C HIS A 165 14.37 23.20 13.16
N TYR A 166 13.05 23.35 13.01
CA TYR A 166 12.09 23.07 14.08
C TYR A 166 10.76 22.50 13.53
N PRO A 167 10.50 21.19 13.67
CA PRO A 167 11.44 20.16 14.13
C PRO A 167 12.69 20.09 13.23
N LYS A 168 13.82 19.65 13.79
CA LYS A 168 15.04 19.39 13.00
C LYS A 168 14.79 18.10 12.20
N LEU A 169 14.68 18.20 10.88
CA LEU A 169 14.38 17.07 9.99
C LEU A 169 15.63 16.67 9.19
N PRO A 170 15.84 15.37 8.91
CA PRO A 170 17.00 14.86 8.17
C PRO A 170 16.81 15.03 6.65
N LEU A 171 16.36 16.20 6.19
CA LEU A 171 16.02 16.40 4.78
C LEU A 171 16.39 17.79 4.24
N ILE A 172 16.65 17.83 2.94
CA ILE A 172 16.92 19.03 2.15
C ILE A 172 15.92 19.06 1.00
N ILE A 173 15.31 20.22 0.77
CA ILE A 173 14.44 20.47 -0.38
C ILE A 173 15.17 21.38 -1.36
N PHE A 174 15.27 20.95 -2.61
CA PHE A 174 15.74 21.76 -3.72
C PHE A 174 14.52 22.15 -4.57
N GLY A 175 14.33 23.44 -4.83
CA GLY A 175 13.20 23.94 -5.62
C GLY A 175 13.63 24.71 -6.86
N GLN A 176 12.74 24.74 -7.84
CA GLN A 176 12.79 25.57 -9.04
C GLN A 176 11.44 26.26 -9.21
N LYS A 177 11.44 27.58 -9.43
CA LYS A 177 10.24 28.37 -9.73
C LYS A 177 10.47 29.26 -10.95
N TYR A 178 9.68 29.06 -12.00
CA TYR A 178 9.64 29.90 -13.19
C TYR A 178 8.77 31.12 -12.90
N VAL A 179 9.37 32.31 -12.76
CA VAL A 179 8.64 33.50 -12.29
C VAL A 179 7.68 34.05 -13.34
N ASN A 180 8.07 34.02 -14.61
CA ASN A 180 7.32 34.58 -15.74
C ASN A 180 7.06 33.56 -16.87
N GLY A 181 7.08 32.26 -16.53
CA GLY A 181 6.94 31.15 -17.49
C GLY A 181 8.13 31.00 -18.44
N ALA A 182 8.06 30.01 -19.32
CA ALA A 182 9.02 29.79 -20.40
C ALA A 182 8.36 29.07 -21.59
N HIS A 183 8.83 29.36 -22.81
CA HIS A 183 8.32 28.78 -24.05
C HIS A 183 9.47 28.25 -24.92
N ASN A 184 9.15 27.36 -25.87
CA ASN A 184 10.14 26.68 -26.72
C ASN A 184 11.21 26.01 -25.85
N THR A 185 10.77 25.33 -24.78
CA THR A 185 11.64 24.77 -23.74
C THR A 185 12.12 23.35 -24.04
N SER A 186 11.54 22.69 -25.05
CA SER A 186 11.83 21.28 -25.35
C SER A 186 13.31 21.05 -25.68
N SER A 187 13.91 20.02 -25.06
CA SER A 187 15.25 19.55 -25.39
C SER A 187 15.28 18.71 -26.68
N GLY A 188 14.11 18.27 -27.16
CA GLY A 188 13.96 17.29 -28.23
C GLY A 188 14.20 15.83 -27.82
N ASP A 189 14.47 15.55 -26.53
CA ASP A 189 14.73 14.22 -26.00
C ASP A 189 13.84 13.93 -24.77
N ALA A 190 13.06 12.83 -24.83
CA ALA A 190 12.18 12.40 -23.74
C ALA A 190 12.95 11.92 -22.50
N GLU A 191 14.15 11.38 -22.67
CA GLU A 191 14.96 10.86 -21.56
C GLU A 191 15.79 11.95 -20.86
N ALA A 192 15.72 13.19 -21.37
CA ALA A 192 16.37 14.37 -20.81
C ALA A 192 15.44 15.21 -19.90
N THR A 193 15.99 16.29 -19.35
CA THR A 193 15.22 17.35 -18.65
C THR A 193 15.44 18.71 -19.31
N ILE A 194 14.42 19.56 -19.27
CA ILE A 194 14.51 20.97 -19.72
C ILE A 194 15.15 21.89 -18.66
N SER A 195 15.45 21.35 -17.47
CA SER A 195 16.09 22.09 -16.38
C SER A 195 16.94 21.20 -15.47
N SER A 196 17.80 21.81 -14.65
CA SER A 196 18.61 21.11 -13.65
C SER A 196 18.79 21.94 -12.38
N PHE A 197 17.98 21.66 -11.35
CA PHE A 197 18.27 22.04 -9.97
C PHE A 197 17.45 21.15 -9.00
N PRO A 198 18.07 20.18 -8.30
CA PRO A 198 19.51 19.96 -8.21
C PRO A 198 20.09 19.35 -9.49
N GLY A 199 21.38 19.54 -9.68
CA GLY A 199 22.22 18.60 -10.40
C GLY A 199 23.40 18.13 -9.53
N PHE A 200 23.94 16.95 -9.79
CA PHE A 200 25.10 16.39 -9.08
C PHE A 200 26.10 15.76 -10.06
N THR A 201 27.40 15.97 -9.84
CA THR A 201 28.44 15.36 -10.70
C THR A 201 28.63 13.88 -10.36
N LEU A 202 28.98 13.11 -11.39
CA LEU A 202 29.33 11.69 -11.29
C LEU A 202 30.80 11.51 -11.65
N ASP A 203 31.70 11.94 -10.78
CA ASP A 203 33.15 11.93 -11.01
C ASP A 203 33.91 11.21 -9.88
N ASP A 204 35.24 11.12 -10.00
CA ASP A 204 36.13 10.42 -9.06
C ASP A 204 36.20 11.04 -7.64
N SER A 205 35.47 12.14 -7.37
CA SER A 205 35.26 12.65 -6.00
C SER A 205 34.22 11.87 -5.19
N ILE A 206 33.42 11.01 -5.83
CA ILE A 206 32.46 10.14 -5.13
C ILE A 206 33.21 9.19 -4.17
N PRO A 207 32.77 9.08 -2.90
CA PRO A 207 33.36 8.13 -1.95
C PRO A 207 33.34 6.68 -2.43
N GLN A 208 34.43 5.96 -2.16
CA GLN A 208 34.52 4.54 -2.48
C GLN A 208 33.55 3.70 -1.61
N ASN A 209 32.99 2.65 -2.22
CA ASN A 209 32.08 1.68 -1.59
C ASN A 209 30.67 2.20 -1.26
N LEU A 210 30.16 3.18 -2.01
CA LEU A 210 28.74 3.51 -2.00
C LEU A 210 27.94 2.54 -2.90
N GLY A 211 26.83 2.03 -2.37
CA GLY A 211 25.81 1.29 -3.10
C GLY A 211 24.69 2.21 -3.60
N CYS A 212 23.95 1.74 -4.60
CA CYS A 212 22.78 2.40 -5.17
C CYS A 212 21.63 1.38 -5.32
N LEU A 213 20.42 1.80 -4.95
CA LEU A 213 19.16 1.13 -5.26
C LEU A 213 18.30 2.15 -6.02
N SER A 214 18.08 1.94 -7.31
CA SER A 214 17.31 2.85 -8.16
C SER A 214 16.08 2.14 -8.71
N TYR A 215 14.90 2.67 -8.39
CA TYR A 215 13.64 2.20 -8.97
C TYR A 215 13.49 2.76 -10.38
N GLY A 216 12.91 1.96 -11.28
CA GLY A 216 12.73 2.38 -12.66
C GLY A 216 11.85 1.45 -13.47
N GLY A 217 11.29 1.98 -14.56
CA GLY A 217 10.34 1.25 -15.40
C GLY A 217 8.96 1.19 -14.78
N TYR A 218 8.22 0.13 -15.11
CA TYR A 218 6.83 -0.07 -14.71
C TYR A 218 6.70 -1.08 -13.55
N MET A 219 5.47 -1.43 -13.18
CA MET A 219 5.15 -2.24 -11.98
C MET A 219 5.75 -1.63 -10.70
N PHE A 220 5.44 -0.35 -10.46
CA PHE A 220 5.94 0.41 -9.31
C PHE A 220 7.49 0.53 -9.28
N GLY A 221 8.14 0.45 -10.44
CA GLY A 221 9.60 0.58 -10.58
C GLY A 221 10.38 -0.73 -10.44
N GLU A 222 9.71 -1.88 -10.54
CA GLU A 222 10.33 -3.21 -10.54
C GLU A 222 11.09 -3.51 -11.84
N THR A 223 10.49 -3.22 -13.00
CA THR A 223 10.91 -3.88 -14.25
C THR A 223 12.24 -3.39 -14.82
N ALA A 224 12.70 -2.20 -14.41
CA ALA A 224 14.05 -1.71 -14.67
C ALA A 224 14.79 -1.39 -13.35
N ARG A 225 14.38 -1.97 -12.22
CA ARG A 225 15.04 -1.79 -10.91
C ARG A 225 16.53 -2.14 -11.02
N LYS A 226 17.38 -1.24 -10.54
CA LYS A 226 18.84 -1.42 -10.52
C LYS A 226 19.35 -1.45 -9.09
N ILE A 227 20.25 -2.38 -8.82
CA ILE A 227 21.03 -2.47 -7.58
C ILE A 227 22.48 -2.66 -7.98
N GLY A 228 23.39 -1.83 -7.46
CA GLY A 228 24.79 -1.80 -7.90
C GLY A 228 25.58 -0.71 -7.18
N ARG A 229 26.78 -0.38 -7.68
CA ARG A 229 27.60 0.72 -7.12
C ARG A 229 27.08 2.10 -7.52
N TYR A 230 27.23 3.06 -6.62
CA TYR A 230 27.15 4.48 -6.93
C TYR A 230 28.58 4.98 -7.22
N ASP A 231 28.88 5.25 -8.49
CA ASP A 231 30.20 5.65 -8.97
C ASP A 231 30.11 6.52 -10.24
N SER A 232 31.26 6.98 -10.73
CA SER A 232 31.41 7.86 -11.90
C SER A 232 30.95 7.26 -13.25
N SER A 233 30.45 6.01 -13.25
CA SER A 233 29.81 5.40 -14.43
C SER A 233 28.30 5.60 -14.49
N GLY A 234 27.64 5.95 -13.38
CA GLY A 234 26.19 6.14 -13.28
C GLY A 234 25.31 4.92 -13.65
N LYS A 235 25.91 3.75 -13.95
CA LYS A 235 25.21 2.61 -14.57
C LYS A 235 24.04 2.08 -13.74
N SER A 236 24.17 2.12 -12.42
CA SER A 236 23.18 1.65 -11.44
C SER A 236 21.97 2.58 -11.28
N ILE A 237 21.88 3.67 -12.04
CA ILE A 237 20.86 4.72 -11.88
C ILE A 237 19.88 4.66 -13.06
N ASN A 238 18.59 4.79 -12.76
CA ASN A 238 17.52 4.95 -13.75
C ASN A 238 17.22 6.42 -13.97
N PHE A 239 16.88 6.77 -15.21
CA PHE A 239 16.68 8.14 -15.65
C PHE A 239 15.58 8.23 -16.71
N GLY A 240 15.29 9.43 -17.17
CA GLY A 240 14.30 9.74 -18.18
C GLY A 240 12.86 9.55 -17.70
N VAL A 241 11.95 9.20 -18.62
CA VAL A 241 10.50 9.06 -18.29
C VAL A 241 10.21 7.87 -17.39
N GLU A 242 11.11 6.88 -17.36
CA GLU A 242 11.06 5.68 -16.51
C GLU A 242 11.86 5.84 -15.20
N GLY A 243 12.59 6.95 -15.01
CA GLY A 243 13.40 7.19 -13.82
C GLY A 243 12.55 7.34 -12.55
N GLY A 244 12.94 6.68 -11.47
CA GLY A 244 12.23 6.75 -10.18
C GLY A 244 13.08 7.31 -9.05
N PRO A 245 12.53 7.27 -7.82
CA PRO A 245 13.32 7.46 -6.61
C PRO A 245 14.51 6.50 -6.58
N TYR A 246 15.61 6.94 -5.97
CA TYR A 246 16.73 6.06 -5.67
C TYR A 246 17.32 6.35 -4.30
N ALA A 247 17.99 5.35 -3.71
CA ALA A 247 18.81 5.50 -2.52
C ALA A 247 20.29 5.26 -2.84
N VAL A 248 21.15 6.06 -2.22
CA VAL A 248 22.61 5.84 -2.14
C VAL A 248 22.97 5.56 -0.70
N TYR A 249 23.82 4.58 -0.43
CA TYR A 249 24.08 4.09 0.93
C TYR A 249 25.48 3.52 1.11
N ASP A 250 25.92 3.39 2.36
CA ASP A 250 27.16 2.72 2.75
C ASP A 250 26.90 1.44 3.58
N ASN A 251 27.98 0.73 3.92
CA ASN A 251 27.94 -0.47 4.78
C ASN A 251 27.71 -0.16 6.28
N SER A 252 27.61 1.10 6.66
CA SER A 252 27.46 1.55 8.06
C SER A 252 26.00 1.83 8.44
N GLY A 253 25.08 1.73 7.48
CA GLY A 253 23.67 2.10 7.67
C GLY A 253 23.32 3.52 7.24
N ASN A 254 24.27 4.31 6.72
CA ASN A 254 23.94 5.62 6.17
C ASN A 254 23.24 5.46 4.83
N ALA A 255 22.06 6.04 4.67
CA ALA A 255 21.29 5.98 3.43
C ALA A 255 20.65 7.34 3.10
N VAL A 256 20.71 7.73 1.82
CA VAL A 256 20.19 8.99 1.29
C VAL A 256 19.24 8.71 0.13
N VAL A 257 17.96 9.07 0.25
CA VAL A 257 16.91 8.89 -0.76
C VAL A 257 16.69 10.19 -1.53
N PHE A 258 16.63 10.11 -2.86
CA PHE A 258 16.34 11.21 -3.78
C PHE A 258 15.02 10.97 -4.50
N SER A 259 14.15 11.97 -4.57
CA SER A 259 12.94 11.94 -5.40
C SER A 259 12.40 13.34 -5.72
N PRO A 260 11.50 13.50 -6.71
CA PRO A 260 10.60 14.64 -6.73
C PRO A 260 9.79 14.69 -5.42
N ALA A 261 9.49 15.91 -4.93
CA ALA A 261 8.69 16.15 -3.73
C ALA A 261 7.26 16.63 -4.05
N ASN A 262 7.03 17.09 -5.28
CA ASN A 262 5.74 17.42 -5.90
C ASN A 262 5.87 17.27 -7.43
N ARG A 263 4.83 17.63 -8.19
CA ARG A 263 4.88 17.67 -9.68
C ARG A 263 5.41 16.38 -10.29
N PHE A 264 4.94 15.24 -9.77
CA PHE A 264 5.53 13.92 -10.03
C PHE A 264 5.49 13.53 -11.51
N MET A 265 4.37 13.81 -12.19
CA MET A 265 4.18 13.45 -13.60
C MET A 265 5.10 14.24 -14.54
N SER A 266 5.31 15.54 -14.29
CA SER A 266 6.15 16.41 -15.10
C SER A 266 7.64 16.40 -14.74
N THR A 267 8.02 15.88 -13.57
CA THR A 267 9.43 15.81 -13.14
C THR A 267 10.10 14.53 -13.65
N SER A 268 11.35 14.64 -14.10
CA SER A 268 12.22 13.51 -14.46
C SER A 268 13.64 13.75 -13.89
N VAL A 269 14.47 12.71 -13.91
CA VAL A 269 15.93 12.83 -13.70
C VAL A 269 16.63 12.48 -15.01
N TRP A 270 17.59 13.27 -15.46
CA TRP A 270 18.41 13.01 -16.64
C TRP A 270 19.84 12.64 -16.23
N HIS A 271 20.44 11.69 -16.95
CA HIS A 271 21.84 11.30 -16.80
C HIS A 271 22.64 11.81 -18.01
N GLU A 272 23.42 12.87 -17.82
CA GLU A 272 24.27 13.46 -18.84
C GLU A 272 25.40 12.49 -19.18
N SER A 273 25.41 12.02 -20.45
CA SER A 273 26.30 10.99 -21.00
C SER A 273 26.16 9.57 -20.43
N ALA A 274 24.98 8.95 -20.61
CA ALA A 274 24.79 7.50 -20.40
C ALA A 274 25.69 6.57 -21.26
N SER A 275 26.54 7.12 -22.12
CA SER A 275 27.52 6.43 -22.96
C SER A 275 29.00 6.64 -22.53
N GLU A 276 29.29 7.54 -21.60
CA GLU A 276 30.66 7.89 -21.19
C GLU A 276 30.79 7.90 -19.65
N THR A 277 32.03 7.79 -19.14
CA THR A 277 32.33 7.97 -17.71
C THR A 277 32.60 9.44 -17.41
N ASN A 278 32.23 9.91 -16.21
CA ASN A 278 32.33 11.31 -15.76
C ASN A 278 31.24 12.24 -16.31
N GLY A 279 29.99 11.93 -15.96
CA GLY A 279 28.79 12.71 -16.31
C GLY A 279 28.18 13.48 -15.14
N ALA A 280 26.87 13.74 -15.23
CA ALA A 280 26.09 14.37 -14.17
C ALA A 280 24.63 13.87 -14.14
N LEU A 281 23.99 13.98 -12.97
CA LEU A 281 22.56 13.76 -12.80
C LEU A 281 21.84 15.10 -12.65
N HIS A 282 20.66 15.23 -13.27
CA HIS A 282 19.92 16.49 -13.35
C HIS A 282 18.44 16.26 -13.07
N TRP A 283 17.88 16.93 -12.05
CA TRP A 283 16.44 16.90 -11.76
C TRP A 283 15.79 18.16 -12.32
N GLY A 284 14.70 17.95 -13.04
CA GLY A 284 13.98 19.03 -13.67
C GLY A 284 12.70 18.55 -14.33
N THR A 285 12.07 19.47 -15.05
CA THR A 285 10.89 19.15 -15.86
C THR A 285 11.29 18.26 -17.04
N MET A 286 10.44 17.31 -17.42
CA MET A 286 10.69 16.30 -18.46
C MET A 286 11.01 16.93 -19.83
N GLY A 287 11.94 16.32 -20.57
CA GLY A 287 12.64 16.94 -21.70
C GLY A 287 11.78 17.40 -22.89
N LEU A 288 10.60 16.80 -23.11
CA LEU A 288 9.71 17.19 -24.21
C LEU A 288 8.70 18.29 -23.87
N VAL A 289 8.64 18.78 -22.63
CA VAL A 289 7.78 19.94 -22.30
C VAL A 289 8.24 21.17 -23.06
N ASP A 290 7.32 21.79 -23.78
CA ASP A 290 7.59 22.96 -24.65
C ASP A 290 7.14 24.31 -24.05
N GLU A 291 6.20 24.25 -23.11
CA GLU A 291 5.66 25.42 -22.40
C GLU A 291 5.60 25.14 -20.89
N VAL A 292 6.21 26.03 -20.12
CA VAL A 292 6.19 26.04 -18.65
C VAL A 292 5.41 27.29 -18.20
N PRO A 293 4.31 27.14 -17.45
CA PRO A 293 3.46 28.28 -17.11
C PRO A 293 4.11 29.24 -16.10
N GLU A 294 3.57 30.45 -16.04
CA GLU A 294 3.91 31.44 -15.00
C GLU A 294 3.69 30.86 -13.60
N ASP A 295 4.55 31.24 -12.65
CA ASP A 295 4.63 30.73 -11.28
C ASP A 295 4.81 29.21 -11.12
N TYR A 296 5.10 28.44 -12.19
CA TYR A 296 5.34 26.99 -12.09
C TYR A 296 6.49 26.68 -11.15
N GLN A 297 6.21 25.86 -10.13
CA GLN A 297 7.16 25.43 -9.12
C GLN A 297 7.21 23.90 -9.03
N MET A 298 8.43 23.36 -9.08
CA MET A 298 8.73 21.96 -8.78
C MET A 298 9.82 21.84 -7.70
N GLU A 299 9.82 20.73 -6.98
CA GLU A 299 10.73 20.45 -5.88
C GLU A 299 11.27 19.02 -5.93
N THR A 300 12.51 18.83 -5.48
CA THR A 300 13.17 17.56 -5.25
C THR A 300 13.54 17.46 -3.77
N VAL A 301 13.24 16.33 -3.14
CA VAL A 301 13.64 16.03 -1.76
C VAL A 301 14.86 15.12 -1.75
N VAL A 302 15.77 15.42 -0.82
CA VAL A 302 16.84 14.53 -0.37
C VAL A 302 16.56 14.22 1.09
N TYR A 303 16.39 12.94 1.43
CA TYR A 303 16.08 12.46 2.79
C TYR A 303 17.19 11.53 3.29
N TYR A 304 17.58 11.63 4.56
CA TYR A 304 18.67 10.87 5.16
C TYR A 304 18.22 9.99 6.35
N SER A 305 18.88 8.86 6.52
CA SER A 305 18.82 8.02 7.72
C SER A 305 20.20 7.44 8.04
N ASP A 306 20.53 7.34 9.32
CA ASP A 306 21.66 6.57 9.87
C ASP A 306 21.26 5.13 10.26
N GLN A 307 19.99 4.76 10.06
CA GLN A 307 19.39 3.48 10.46
C GLN A 307 19.10 2.52 9.29
N GLY A 308 19.79 2.71 8.16
CA GLY A 308 19.69 1.82 7.00
C GLY A 308 18.65 2.23 5.94
N ILE A 309 18.59 1.43 4.88
CA ILE A 309 17.84 1.67 3.63
C ILE A 309 16.34 1.62 3.88
N ASN A 310 15.85 0.55 4.55
CA ASN A 310 14.43 0.43 4.89
C ASN A 310 13.94 1.63 5.73
N LYS A 311 14.73 2.08 6.72
CA LYS A 311 14.38 3.24 7.56
C LYS A 311 14.43 4.57 6.79
N ALA A 312 15.36 4.72 5.85
CA ALA A 312 15.40 5.89 4.98
C ALA A 312 14.13 6.00 4.11
N PHE A 313 13.67 4.89 3.53
CA PHE A 313 12.42 4.86 2.75
C PHE A 313 11.17 5.02 3.63
N ASP A 314 11.14 4.43 4.83
CA ASP A 314 10.03 4.61 5.78
C ASP A 314 9.87 6.11 6.14
N GLY A 315 10.95 6.79 6.55
CA GLY A 315 10.92 8.21 6.93
C GLY A 315 10.67 9.17 5.76
N TRP A 316 11.27 8.91 4.59
CA TRP A 316 10.99 9.65 3.35
C TRP A 316 9.52 9.50 2.94
N GLY A 317 8.96 8.29 3.05
CA GLY A 317 7.56 8.00 2.81
C GLY A 317 6.63 8.70 3.80
N GLU A 318 6.94 8.68 5.10
CA GLU A 318 6.21 9.43 6.13
C GLU A 318 6.17 10.94 5.81
N TYR A 319 7.33 11.53 5.48
CA TYR A 319 7.43 12.93 5.08
C TYR A 319 6.52 13.27 3.88
N LEU A 320 6.59 12.48 2.81
CA LEU A 320 5.80 12.73 1.60
C LEU A 320 4.31 12.47 1.81
N ARG A 321 3.92 11.43 2.56
CA ARG A 321 2.51 11.18 2.89
C ARG A 321 1.92 12.31 3.74
N TYR A 322 2.66 12.79 4.74
CA TYR A 322 2.26 13.95 5.54
C TYR A 322 2.09 15.20 4.67
N ARG A 323 3.09 15.52 3.82
CA ARG A 323 3.05 16.69 2.94
C ARG A 323 1.86 16.70 1.96
N HIS A 324 1.42 15.54 1.49
CA HIS A 324 0.37 15.40 0.48
C HIS A 324 -1.01 14.97 1.02
N GLY A 325 -1.19 14.96 2.35
CA GLY A 325 -2.47 14.59 2.94
C GLY A 325 -2.83 13.10 2.80
N ARG A 326 -1.86 12.22 2.49
CA ARG A 326 -2.13 10.80 2.25
C ARG A 326 -2.35 10.03 3.54
N HIS A 327 -3.49 9.34 3.61
CA HIS A 327 -3.93 8.57 4.76
C HIS A 327 -4.46 7.18 4.37
N ASP A 328 -4.33 6.20 5.25
CA ASP A 328 -4.70 4.81 4.98
C ASP A 328 -6.22 4.51 5.12
N SER A 329 -7.08 5.51 5.35
CA SER A 329 -8.51 5.25 5.61
C SER A 329 -9.22 4.49 4.48
N TYR A 330 -8.91 4.80 3.21
CA TYR A 330 -9.42 4.06 2.05
C TYR A 330 -8.88 2.63 2.02
N VAL A 331 -7.57 2.45 2.24
CA VAL A 331 -6.90 1.14 2.31
C VAL A 331 -7.52 0.24 3.39
N LEU A 332 -7.86 0.80 4.56
CA LEU A 332 -8.50 0.09 5.66
C LEU A 332 -9.98 -0.25 5.40
N SER A 333 -10.62 0.43 4.44
CA SER A 333 -12.01 0.18 4.02
C SER A 333 -12.13 -0.64 2.72
N ASP A 334 -11.03 -0.81 1.99
CA ASP A 334 -11.00 -1.49 0.70
C ASP A 334 -11.24 -2.99 0.88
N LEU A 335 -12.32 -3.49 0.30
CA LEU A 335 -12.70 -4.89 0.43
C LEU A 335 -11.68 -5.82 -0.25
N THR A 336 -11.02 -5.38 -1.32
CA THR A 336 -10.09 -6.22 -2.11
C THR A 336 -8.70 -6.33 -1.49
N VAL A 337 -8.29 -5.29 -0.75
CA VAL A 337 -7.09 -5.27 0.09
C VAL A 337 -7.24 -6.14 1.35
N ASN A 338 -8.44 -6.19 1.92
CA ASN A 338 -8.64 -6.76 3.27
C ASN A 338 -9.29 -8.15 3.28
N TYR A 339 -9.96 -8.55 2.19
CA TYR A 339 -10.57 -9.87 2.09
C TYR A 339 -10.03 -10.68 0.91
N LEU A 340 -10.15 -12.00 1.00
CA LEU A 340 -9.81 -12.94 -0.04
C LEU A 340 -10.72 -12.75 -1.27
N GLY A 341 -10.15 -12.78 -2.48
CA GLY A 341 -10.89 -12.68 -3.74
C GLY A 341 -10.50 -13.76 -4.75
N PHE A 342 -11.40 -14.04 -5.70
CA PHE A 342 -11.13 -14.98 -6.79
C PHE A 342 -10.69 -14.20 -8.04
N TRP A 343 -9.59 -14.61 -8.68
CA TRP A 343 -8.97 -13.83 -9.76
C TRP A 343 -9.02 -14.54 -11.12
N THR A 344 -9.23 -13.75 -12.19
CA THR A 344 -9.30 -14.24 -13.58
C THR A 344 -8.29 -13.52 -14.49
N ASP A 345 -7.22 -12.99 -13.89
CA ASP A 345 -6.35 -11.99 -14.51
C ASP A 345 -5.38 -12.55 -15.55
N ARG A 346 -5.04 -11.66 -16.50
CA ARG A 346 -4.15 -11.92 -17.63
C ARG A 346 -2.69 -11.87 -17.24
N VAL A 347 -1.94 -12.76 -17.90
CA VAL A 347 -0.51 -12.59 -18.10
C VAL A 347 -0.07 -12.58 -19.58
N ARG A 348 0.69 -11.53 -19.93
CA ARG A 348 1.46 -11.25 -21.18
C ARG A 348 0.70 -11.25 -22.52
N ILE A 349 0.98 -10.25 -23.38
CA ILE A 349 0.26 -10.06 -24.67
C ILE A 349 0.37 -11.24 -25.64
N LEU A 350 1.54 -11.89 -25.74
CA LEU A 350 1.86 -12.83 -26.82
C LEU A 350 1.66 -14.32 -26.48
N LEU A 351 1.50 -14.69 -25.20
CA LEU A 351 1.56 -16.10 -24.79
C LEU A 351 0.27 -16.66 -24.18
N LEU A 352 -0.72 -15.81 -23.84
CA LEU A 352 -1.95 -16.21 -23.13
C LEU A 352 -1.60 -17.04 -21.88
N LEU A 353 -1.17 -16.42 -20.78
CA LEU A 353 -0.82 -17.11 -19.54
C LEU A 353 -1.61 -16.50 -18.37
N GLY A 354 -1.50 -17.06 -17.15
CA GLY A 354 -1.96 -16.42 -15.91
C GLY A 354 -2.95 -17.24 -15.08
N ALA A 355 -4.06 -16.62 -14.69
CA ALA A 355 -5.18 -17.29 -14.02
C ALA A 355 -5.72 -18.45 -14.86
N TYR A 356 -6.31 -19.49 -14.25
CA TYR A 356 -6.89 -20.59 -15.03
C TYR A 356 -8.00 -20.10 -15.96
N TYR A 357 -8.93 -19.28 -15.47
CA TYR A 357 -10.05 -18.76 -16.28
C TYR A 357 -9.69 -17.50 -17.10
N PHE A 358 -8.41 -17.17 -17.27
CA PHE A 358 -8.02 -16.13 -18.23
C PHE A 358 -8.19 -16.63 -19.68
N ARG A 359 -9.14 -16.03 -20.40
CA ARG A 359 -9.59 -16.43 -21.76
C ARG A 359 -10.02 -17.91 -21.89
N MET A 360 -10.37 -18.56 -20.79
CA MET A 360 -10.96 -19.89 -20.74
C MET A 360 -12.31 -19.88 -20.02
N THR A 361 -13.24 -20.71 -20.48
CA THR A 361 -14.53 -20.99 -19.83
C THR A 361 -14.65 -22.48 -19.51
N GLU A 362 -15.64 -22.86 -18.69
CA GLU A 362 -16.01 -24.28 -18.64
C GLU A 362 -16.57 -24.75 -20.00
N LYS A 363 -16.45 -26.06 -20.27
CA LYS A 363 -16.68 -26.59 -21.62
C LYS A 363 -18.12 -26.34 -22.10
N ASN A 364 -18.24 -25.72 -23.29
CA ASN A 364 -19.50 -25.33 -23.93
C ASN A 364 -20.32 -24.28 -23.13
N LYS A 365 -19.67 -23.48 -22.27
CA LYS A 365 -20.30 -22.43 -21.47
C LYS A 365 -19.77 -21.03 -21.81
N THR A 366 -20.59 -20.02 -21.56
CA THR A 366 -20.17 -18.61 -21.61
C THR A 366 -19.35 -18.25 -20.37
N TYR A 367 -18.81 -17.03 -20.35
CA TYR A 367 -18.17 -16.49 -19.15
C TYR A 367 -19.16 -16.23 -18.02
N GLU A 368 -20.35 -15.73 -18.36
CA GLU A 368 -21.48 -15.61 -17.44
C GLU A 368 -21.79 -16.93 -16.72
N ASP A 369 -22.00 -18.01 -17.48
CA ASP A 369 -22.27 -19.34 -16.91
C ASP A 369 -21.09 -19.83 -16.05
N THR A 370 -19.85 -19.64 -16.53
CA THR A 370 -18.63 -20.09 -15.84
C THR A 370 -18.45 -19.37 -14.51
N ILE A 371 -18.75 -18.07 -14.42
CA ILE A 371 -18.64 -17.31 -13.17
C ILE A 371 -19.73 -17.73 -12.16
N ILE A 372 -20.92 -18.09 -12.64
CA ILE A 372 -21.98 -18.66 -11.80
C ILE A 372 -21.60 -20.08 -11.31
N ASP A 373 -20.95 -20.88 -12.14
CA ASP A 373 -20.38 -22.18 -11.73
C ASP A 373 -19.28 -21.99 -10.68
N ILE A 374 -18.36 -21.03 -10.88
CA ILE A 374 -17.30 -20.70 -9.91
C ILE A 374 -17.93 -20.34 -8.57
N LYS A 375 -18.97 -19.47 -8.54
CA LYS A 375 -19.69 -19.14 -7.30
C LYS A 375 -20.28 -20.39 -6.62
N THR A 376 -20.89 -21.27 -7.40
CA THR A 376 -21.48 -22.52 -6.89
C THR A 376 -20.40 -23.43 -6.29
N TYR A 377 -19.26 -23.58 -6.97
CA TYR A 377 -18.12 -24.36 -6.50
C TYR A 377 -17.53 -23.82 -5.20
N ILE A 378 -17.27 -22.51 -5.10
CA ILE A 378 -16.65 -21.92 -3.90
C ILE A 378 -17.54 -22.02 -2.66
N ASP A 379 -18.87 -22.01 -2.84
CA ASP A 379 -19.83 -22.27 -1.77
C ASP A 379 -19.80 -23.74 -1.31
N GLU A 380 -19.67 -24.68 -2.25
CA GLU A 380 -19.55 -26.12 -1.97
C GLU A 380 -18.28 -26.43 -1.16
N ILE A 381 -17.13 -25.89 -1.57
CA ILE A 381 -15.84 -26.05 -0.86
C ILE A 381 -15.69 -25.09 0.34
N LYS A 382 -16.66 -24.20 0.56
CA LYS A 382 -16.72 -23.22 1.66
C LYS A 382 -15.50 -22.30 1.75
N VAL A 383 -14.97 -21.87 0.60
CA VAL A 383 -13.89 -20.85 0.56
C VAL A 383 -14.52 -19.46 0.52
N PRO A 384 -14.24 -18.59 1.51
CA PRO A 384 -14.97 -17.34 1.71
C PRO A 384 -14.45 -16.20 0.81
N TYR A 385 -14.46 -16.37 -0.51
CA TYR A 385 -14.16 -15.28 -1.44
C TYR A 385 -15.22 -14.17 -1.33
N ARG A 386 -14.77 -12.92 -1.25
CA ARG A 386 -15.63 -11.74 -1.03
C ARG A 386 -15.78 -10.83 -2.24
N TYR A 387 -15.02 -11.08 -3.30
CA TYR A 387 -15.12 -10.41 -4.59
C TYR A 387 -14.57 -11.31 -5.70
N ILE A 388 -14.79 -10.90 -6.95
CA ILE A 388 -14.19 -11.50 -8.13
C ILE A 388 -13.51 -10.42 -8.99
N GLN A 389 -12.35 -10.74 -9.58
CA GLN A 389 -11.69 -9.85 -10.55
C GLN A 389 -12.09 -10.22 -11.98
N TYR A 390 -12.40 -9.21 -12.81
CA TYR A 390 -12.61 -9.34 -14.25
C TYR A 390 -11.56 -8.56 -15.05
N ASP A 391 -10.82 -9.27 -15.88
CA ASP A 391 -9.78 -8.69 -16.74
C ASP A 391 -10.25 -8.34 -18.18
N ASN A 392 -9.38 -7.71 -18.97
CA ASN A 392 -9.47 -7.29 -20.37
C ASN A 392 -10.03 -8.27 -21.41
N TRP A 393 -10.37 -9.51 -21.05
CA TRP A 393 -11.16 -10.40 -21.91
C TRP A 393 -12.63 -9.95 -22.05
N ARG A 394 -13.17 -9.21 -21.07
CA ARG A 394 -14.60 -8.90 -20.95
C ARG A 394 -15.18 -7.86 -21.92
N TYR A 395 -14.35 -6.98 -22.49
CA TYR A 395 -14.78 -5.78 -23.23
C TYR A 395 -14.16 -5.68 -24.63
N THR A 396 -14.59 -4.71 -25.44
CA THR A 396 -14.23 -4.61 -26.87
C THR A 396 -12.95 -3.81 -27.09
N TRP A 397 -12.03 -4.41 -27.84
CA TRP A 397 -10.76 -3.79 -28.22
C TRP A 397 -10.88 -3.14 -29.59
N GLY A 398 -10.21 -2.01 -29.76
CA GLY A 398 -10.14 -1.26 -31.01
C GLY A 398 -8.77 -1.31 -31.66
N MET A 399 -8.46 -0.23 -32.38
CA MET A 399 -7.13 0.01 -32.94
C MET A 399 -6.04 -0.13 -31.87
N TYR A 400 -4.93 -0.73 -32.26
CA TYR A 400 -3.76 -1.01 -31.40
C TYR A 400 -4.05 -1.85 -30.14
N ASN A 401 -5.20 -2.55 -30.06
CA ASN A 401 -5.69 -3.29 -28.89
C ASN A 401 -6.09 -2.42 -27.67
N GLY A 402 -6.30 -1.12 -27.88
CA GLY A 402 -6.83 -0.23 -26.85
C GLY A 402 -8.32 -0.43 -26.60
N VAL A 403 -8.86 0.26 -25.61
CA VAL A 403 -10.28 0.19 -25.23
C VAL A 403 -11.11 0.90 -26.29
N LYS A 404 -11.95 0.15 -27.00
CA LYS A 404 -12.93 0.71 -27.93
C LYS A 404 -14.24 1.02 -27.23
N ASP A 405 -14.76 0.02 -26.53
CA ASP A 405 -15.95 0.08 -25.69
C ASP A 405 -15.68 -0.82 -24.48
N TRP A 406 -15.79 -0.25 -23.28
CA TRP A 406 -15.53 -0.92 -22.00
C TRP A 406 -16.78 -1.65 -21.46
N ALA A 407 -17.92 -1.52 -22.14
CA ALA A 407 -19.11 -2.29 -21.84
C ALA A 407 -18.84 -3.81 -21.95
N PRO A 408 -19.54 -4.64 -21.16
CA PRO A 408 -19.43 -6.08 -21.27
C PRO A 408 -19.95 -6.56 -22.64
N LYS A 409 -19.15 -7.38 -23.31
CA LYS A 409 -19.51 -8.03 -24.57
C LYS A 409 -20.72 -8.95 -24.43
N PRO A 410 -21.75 -8.89 -25.31
CA PRO A 410 -22.88 -9.81 -25.28
C PRO A 410 -22.50 -11.29 -25.43
N GLU A 411 -21.41 -11.60 -26.16
CA GLU A 411 -20.92 -12.98 -26.31
C GLU A 411 -20.16 -13.51 -25.07
N VAL A 412 -19.78 -12.62 -24.14
CA VAL A 412 -19.13 -12.95 -22.86
C VAL A 412 -20.17 -12.99 -21.74
N PHE A 413 -21.02 -11.96 -21.68
CA PHE A 413 -22.08 -11.75 -20.70
C PHE A 413 -23.42 -11.47 -21.41
N PRO A 414 -24.16 -12.51 -21.85
CA PRO A 414 -25.41 -12.35 -22.59
C PRO A 414 -26.48 -11.51 -21.88
N HIS A 415 -26.49 -11.50 -20.54
CA HIS A 415 -27.40 -10.70 -19.73
C HIS A 415 -26.70 -9.52 -19.02
N GLY A 416 -25.43 -9.26 -19.36
CA GLY A 416 -24.61 -8.17 -18.82
C GLY A 416 -24.09 -8.40 -17.40
N SER A 417 -23.02 -7.68 -17.03
CA SER A 417 -22.34 -7.88 -15.73
C SER A 417 -23.24 -7.65 -14.51
N GLN A 418 -24.28 -6.82 -14.62
CA GLN A 418 -25.24 -6.60 -13.51
C GLN A 418 -26.04 -7.86 -13.19
N TYR A 419 -26.39 -8.68 -14.19
CA TYR A 419 -27.06 -9.95 -13.97
C TYR A 419 -26.13 -10.92 -13.21
N VAL A 420 -24.85 -10.98 -13.58
CA VAL A 420 -23.84 -11.83 -12.91
C VAL A 420 -23.59 -11.39 -11.47
N TYR A 421 -23.49 -10.08 -11.24
CA TYR A 421 -23.42 -9.51 -9.89
C TYR A 421 -24.63 -9.88 -9.05
N ASN A 422 -25.85 -9.73 -9.58
CA ASN A 422 -27.08 -10.10 -8.87
C ASN A 422 -27.21 -11.61 -8.63
N LYS A 423 -26.61 -12.46 -9.47
CA LYS A 423 -26.60 -13.93 -9.32
C LYS A 423 -25.56 -14.43 -8.34
N THR A 424 -24.36 -13.84 -8.33
CA THR A 424 -23.26 -14.28 -7.47
C THR A 424 -23.22 -13.55 -6.12
N GLY A 425 -23.74 -12.32 -6.04
CA GLY A 425 -23.59 -11.45 -4.89
C GLY A 425 -22.14 -10.99 -4.63
N LEU A 426 -21.20 -11.30 -5.53
CA LEU A 426 -19.78 -10.93 -5.40
C LEU A 426 -19.52 -9.56 -6.04
N PRO A 427 -19.13 -8.52 -5.26
CA PRO A 427 -18.56 -7.29 -5.79
C PRO A 427 -17.41 -7.56 -6.78
N ILE A 428 -17.19 -6.63 -7.69
CA ILE A 428 -16.23 -6.80 -8.79
C ILE A 428 -15.07 -5.81 -8.66
N LEU A 429 -13.84 -6.30 -8.87
CA LEU A 429 -12.69 -5.50 -9.31
C LEU A 429 -12.59 -5.66 -10.83
N ALA A 430 -12.44 -4.57 -11.58
CA ALA A 430 -12.36 -4.67 -13.05
C ALA A 430 -11.24 -3.85 -13.66
N GLN A 431 -10.52 -4.49 -14.56
CA GLN A 431 -9.41 -3.94 -15.33
C GLN A 431 -9.89 -3.01 -16.45
N ASN A 432 -9.15 -1.94 -16.69
CA ASN A 432 -9.16 -1.14 -17.90
C ASN A 432 -7.74 -0.91 -18.43
N LYS A 433 -7.61 -0.68 -19.75
CA LYS A 433 -6.34 -0.32 -20.42
C LYS A 433 -6.37 1.15 -20.86
N TYR A 434 -5.36 1.53 -21.63
CA TYR A 434 -5.37 2.70 -22.49
C TYR A 434 -6.50 2.70 -23.52
N TRP A 435 -6.90 3.90 -23.94
CA TRP A 435 -7.97 4.09 -24.92
C TRP A 435 -7.49 3.92 -26.36
N ALA A 436 -8.33 3.32 -27.20
CA ALA A 436 -8.07 3.22 -28.63
C ALA A 436 -8.39 4.54 -29.35
N PRO A 437 -7.68 4.91 -30.43
CA PRO A 437 -8.05 6.04 -31.29
C PRO A 437 -9.49 5.98 -31.82
N ASP A 438 -10.03 4.78 -32.07
CA ASP A 438 -11.40 4.53 -32.53
C ASP A 438 -12.39 4.23 -31.38
N THR A 439 -12.10 4.70 -30.17
CA THR A 439 -12.98 4.55 -28.99
C THR A 439 -14.33 5.25 -29.18
N VAL A 440 -15.42 4.55 -28.85
CA VAL A 440 -16.80 5.01 -29.14
C VAL A 440 -17.24 6.20 -28.28
N TYR A 441 -16.49 6.51 -27.21
CA TYR A 441 -16.79 7.61 -26.30
C TYR A 441 -16.31 8.97 -26.84
N ALA A 442 -15.29 8.99 -27.71
CA ALA A 442 -14.71 10.20 -28.25
C ALA A 442 -15.61 10.85 -29.31
N LYS A 443 -15.77 12.18 -29.27
CA LYS A 443 -16.54 12.96 -30.28
C LYS A 443 -16.07 12.72 -31.71
N GLN A 444 -14.77 12.50 -31.90
CA GLN A 444 -14.16 12.16 -33.19
C GLN A 444 -14.76 10.88 -33.82
N ASN A 445 -15.30 9.97 -32.99
CA ASN A 445 -15.91 8.71 -33.39
C ASN A 445 -17.44 8.69 -33.20
N GLY A 446 -18.06 9.84 -32.94
CA GLY A 446 -19.50 9.99 -32.73
C GLY A 446 -19.98 9.83 -31.28
N GLY A 447 -19.07 9.79 -30.30
CA GLY A 447 -19.40 9.83 -28.87
C GLY A 447 -19.63 11.25 -28.32
N ASP A 448 -19.90 11.35 -27.02
CA ASP A 448 -20.30 12.61 -26.37
C ASP A 448 -19.17 13.39 -25.68
N TYR A 449 -17.95 12.84 -25.61
CA TYR A 449 -16.90 13.31 -24.70
C TYR A 449 -15.65 13.82 -25.46
N GLU A 450 -15.00 14.86 -24.92
CA GLU A 450 -13.72 15.37 -25.41
C GLU A 450 -12.58 14.40 -25.09
N PHE A 451 -11.84 14.03 -26.13
CA PHE A 451 -10.63 13.22 -26.06
C PHE A 451 -9.51 13.90 -26.86
N ILE A 452 -8.28 13.85 -26.34
CA ILE A 452 -7.09 13.95 -27.20
C ILE A 452 -7.00 12.62 -27.95
N VAL A 453 -7.03 12.66 -29.28
CA VAL A 453 -6.92 11.46 -30.12
C VAL A 453 -5.66 11.59 -30.98
N GLU A 454 -4.68 10.74 -30.72
CA GLU A 454 -3.45 10.65 -31.50
C GLU A 454 -3.44 9.39 -32.36
N LYS A 455 -2.32 9.17 -33.08
CA LYS A 455 -2.15 8.04 -34.02
C LYS A 455 -2.42 6.68 -33.37
N GLU A 456 -1.92 6.44 -32.16
CA GLU A 456 -1.93 5.11 -31.55
C GLU A 456 -2.78 5.00 -30.29
N ARG A 457 -3.07 6.11 -29.60
CA ARG A 457 -3.83 6.18 -28.35
C ARG A 457 -4.81 7.34 -28.37
N ALA A 458 -5.79 7.30 -27.48
CA ALA A 458 -6.60 8.44 -27.11
C ALA A 458 -6.54 8.66 -25.59
N LEU A 459 -6.98 9.83 -25.12
CA LEU A 459 -7.05 10.16 -23.70
C LEU A 459 -8.28 11.06 -23.43
N PRO A 460 -9.21 10.67 -22.54
CA PRO A 460 -10.31 11.55 -22.14
C PRO A 460 -9.78 12.72 -21.32
N ILE A 461 -10.27 13.93 -21.61
CA ILE A 461 -9.80 15.17 -20.95
C ILE A 461 -10.87 15.89 -20.12
N GLU A 462 -12.12 15.41 -20.10
CA GLU A 462 -13.20 15.98 -19.28
C GLU A 462 -13.56 15.10 -18.07
N GLN A 463 -13.63 15.70 -16.87
CA GLN A 463 -14.07 15.02 -15.63
C GLN A 463 -15.41 14.31 -15.79
N ARG A 464 -16.33 14.90 -16.57
CA ARG A 464 -17.67 14.34 -16.80
C ARG A 464 -17.61 12.95 -17.43
N PHE A 465 -16.64 12.67 -18.31
CA PHE A 465 -16.45 11.32 -18.84
C PHE A 465 -16.26 10.32 -17.72
N TRP A 466 -15.30 10.56 -16.82
CA TRP A 466 -15.00 9.65 -15.72
C TRP A 466 -16.15 9.53 -14.72
N ASP A 467 -16.84 10.63 -14.44
CA ASP A 467 -18.03 10.66 -13.58
C ASP A 467 -19.18 9.81 -14.15
N ASP A 468 -19.50 9.95 -15.43
CA ASP A 468 -20.57 9.18 -16.08
C ASP A 468 -20.14 7.71 -16.22
N PHE A 469 -18.90 7.47 -16.65
CA PHE A 469 -18.31 6.14 -16.88
C PHE A 469 -18.26 5.27 -15.62
N LEU A 470 -17.69 5.78 -14.51
CA LEU A 470 -17.66 5.04 -13.25
C LEU A 470 -19.02 5.01 -12.55
N GLY A 471 -19.90 5.99 -12.83
CA GLY A 471 -21.29 5.99 -12.35
C GLY A 471 -22.11 4.83 -12.93
N GLU A 472 -22.00 4.59 -14.25
CA GLU A 472 -22.58 3.40 -14.88
C GLU A 472 -21.90 2.12 -14.38
N ALA A 473 -20.58 2.13 -14.20
CA ALA A 473 -19.84 0.97 -13.72
C ALA A 473 -20.27 0.50 -12.32
N ARG A 474 -20.63 1.44 -11.43
CA ARG A 474 -21.10 1.14 -10.08
C ARG A 474 -22.37 0.26 -10.09
N LYS A 475 -23.25 0.45 -11.08
CA LYS A 475 -24.56 -0.23 -11.14
C LYS A 475 -24.44 -1.75 -11.29
N TRP A 476 -23.38 -2.24 -11.92
CA TRP A 476 -23.11 -3.67 -12.07
C TRP A 476 -22.19 -4.24 -10.99
N GLY A 477 -21.92 -3.51 -9.90
CA GLY A 477 -21.22 -4.05 -8.73
C GLY A 477 -19.72 -3.76 -8.67
N LEU A 478 -19.18 -2.90 -9.56
CA LEU A 478 -17.79 -2.44 -9.47
C LEU A 478 -17.54 -1.77 -8.11
N ILE A 479 -16.48 -2.19 -7.43
CA ILE A 479 -15.97 -1.57 -6.20
C ILE A 479 -14.54 -1.06 -6.32
N VAL A 480 -13.75 -1.64 -7.24
CA VAL A 480 -12.36 -1.23 -7.49
C VAL A 480 -12.11 -1.14 -8.99
N TYR A 481 -11.71 0.04 -9.44
CA TYR A 481 -11.28 0.28 -10.82
C TYR A 481 -9.78 0.06 -10.93
N GLU A 482 -9.37 -0.90 -11.75
CA GLU A 482 -7.96 -1.16 -12.05
C GLU A 482 -7.56 -0.42 -13.33
N GLN A 483 -6.63 0.54 -13.22
CA GLN A 483 -6.00 1.18 -14.37
C GLN A 483 -4.70 0.46 -14.69
N ASP A 484 -4.68 -0.24 -15.82
CA ASP A 484 -3.54 -1.01 -16.33
C ASP A 484 -2.96 -0.31 -17.58
N TRP A 485 -1.75 -0.71 -17.98
CA TRP A 485 -0.97 -0.15 -19.10
C TRP A 485 -0.69 1.36 -18.99
N LEU A 486 -0.71 1.92 -17.77
CA LEU A 486 -0.39 3.33 -17.50
C LEU A 486 0.92 3.75 -18.18
N ASN A 487 1.97 2.92 -18.05
CA ASN A 487 3.27 3.16 -18.65
C ASN A 487 3.26 3.30 -20.18
N ILE A 488 2.35 2.61 -20.88
CA ILE A 488 2.23 2.65 -22.33
C ILE A 488 1.36 3.82 -22.75
N GLU A 489 0.28 4.12 -22.03
CA GLU A 489 -0.53 5.31 -22.29
C GLU A 489 0.32 6.59 -22.18
N PHE A 490 1.09 6.72 -21.09
CA PHE A 490 1.99 7.85 -20.87
C PHE A 490 3.07 7.99 -21.95
N LYS A 491 3.70 6.89 -22.38
CA LYS A 491 4.81 6.93 -23.35
C LYS A 491 4.39 7.01 -24.81
N THR A 492 3.16 6.61 -25.15
CA THR A 492 2.71 6.53 -26.56
C THR A 492 1.67 7.59 -26.95
N LEU A 493 1.30 8.46 -26.01
CA LEU A 493 0.56 9.69 -26.28
C LEU A 493 1.52 10.89 -26.13
N ASN A 494 1.91 11.53 -27.23
CA ASN A 494 2.86 12.64 -27.26
C ASN A 494 2.39 13.83 -26.40
N ALA A 495 1.07 14.07 -26.31
CA ALA A 495 0.51 15.08 -25.42
C ALA A 495 0.91 14.88 -23.95
N LEU A 496 1.01 13.63 -23.45
CA LEU A 496 1.42 13.34 -22.07
C LEU A 496 2.91 13.60 -21.80
N LEU A 497 3.74 13.66 -22.85
CA LEU A 497 5.16 13.98 -22.78
C LEU A 497 5.46 15.47 -23.00
N THR A 498 4.52 16.22 -23.59
CA THR A 498 4.72 17.62 -24.02
C THR A 498 3.91 18.62 -23.21
N GLN A 499 2.74 18.24 -22.67
CA GLN A 499 1.89 19.10 -21.85
C GLN A 499 2.12 18.84 -20.36
N ILE A 500 2.61 19.88 -19.66
CA ILE A 500 3.19 19.75 -18.31
C ILE A 500 2.23 19.18 -17.26
N ASP A 501 0.96 19.60 -17.24
CA ASP A 501 -0.02 19.17 -16.22
C ASP A 501 -0.96 18.03 -16.68
N LEU A 502 -0.89 17.59 -17.95
CA LEU A 502 -1.86 16.64 -18.52
C LEU A 502 -1.88 15.28 -17.80
N GLY A 503 -0.71 14.78 -17.41
CA GLY A 503 -0.59 13.51 -16.66
C GLY A 503 -1.20 13.58 -15.27
N THR A 504 -0.99 14.69 -14.55
CA THR A 504 -1.59 14.91 -13.23
C THR A 504 -3.10 15.12 -13.35
N MET A 505 -3.56 15.88 -14.36
CA MET A 505 -4.99 16.05 -14.64
C MET A 505 -5.68 14.71 -14.90
N TRP A 506 -5.13 13.89 -15.80
CA TRP A 506 -5.69 12.58 -16.16
C TRP A 506 -5.90 11.68 -14.94
N LEU A 507 -4.86 11.45 -14.13
CA LEU A 507 -4.95 10.56 -12.98
C LEU A 507 -5.86 11.13 -11.87
N THR A 508 -5.86 12.45 -11.68
CA THR A 508 -6.73 13.14 -10.72
C THR A 508 -8.20 13.06 -11.13
N GLN A 509 -8.52 13.10 -12.43
CA GLN A 509 -9.89 12.99 -12.90
C GLN A 509 -10.49 11.60 -12.62
N ILE A 510 -9.73 10.52 -12.88
CA ILE A 510 -10.16 9.15 -12.55
C ILE A 510 -10.37 9.02 -11.03
N ALA A 511 -9.40 9.46 -10.23
CA ALA A 511 -9.45 9.37 -8.78
C ALA A 511 -10.65 10.12 -8.18
N SER A 512 -10.97 11.30 -8.73
CA SER A 512 -12.11 12.11 -8.32
C SER A 512 -13.45 11.42 -8.62
N ALA A 513 -13.59 10.78 -9.79
CA ALA A 513 -14.76 9.99 -10.14
C ALA A 513 -14.90 8.72 -9.29
N ALA A 514 -13.80 8.00 -9.04
CA ALA A 514 -13.79 6.82 -8.17
C ALA A 514 -14.25 7.18 -6.74
N LYS A 515 -13.68 8.26 -6.17
CA LYS A 515 -14.07 8.81 -4.87
C LYS A 515 -15.55 9.22 -4.84
N LYS A 516 -16.06 9.89 -5.89
CA LYS A 516 -17.46 10.32 -6.02
C LYS A 516 -18.44 9.14 -5.99
N HIS A 517 -18.07 7.99 -6.56
CA HIS A 517 -18.93 6.79 -6.63
C HIS A 517 -18.64 5.74 -5.53
N GLY A 518 -17.77 6.06 -4.57
CA GLY A 518 -17.44 5.17 -3.46
C GLY A 518 -16.66 3.93 -3.88
N MET A 519 -15.77 4.07 -4.86
CA MET A 519 -14.84 3.03 -5.33
C MET A 519 -13.40 3.37 -4.92
N THR A 520 -12.57 2.36 -4.74
CA THR A 520 -11.10 2.51 -4.67
C THR A 520 -10.46 2.19 -6.03
N MET A 521 -9.14 2.35 -6.13
CA MET A 521 -8.39 2.12 -7.36
C MET A 521 -7.17 1.23 -7.16
N GLN A 522 -6.90 0.39 -8.16
CA GLN A 522 -5.67 -0.36 -8.34
C GLN A 522 -4.86 0.20 -9.51
N TYR A 523 -3.54 0.32 -9.36
CA TYR A 523 -2.64 0.61 -10.47
C TYR A 523 -1.91 -0.66 -10.95
N CYS A 524 -1.87 -0.85 -12.26
CA CYS A 524 -1.07 -1.88 -12.91
C CYS A 524 -0.22 -1.27 -14.03
N MET A 525 0.98 -1.83 -14.23
CA MET A 525 2.02 -1.29 -15.11
C MET A 525 2.30 0.21 -14.90
N SER A 526 2.23 0.71 -13.67
CA SER A 526 2.55 2.11 -13.37
C SER A 526 4.06 2.36 -13.42
N ASN A 527 4.47 3.38 -14.17
CA ASN A 527 5.78 4.02 -14.04
C ASN A 527 5.99 4.54 -12.61
N THR A 528 7.24 4.77 -12.25
CA THR A 528 7.67 5.41 -10.99
C THR A 528 7.02 6.80 -10.75
N LYS A 529 6.82 7.63 -11.79
CA LYS A 529 6.13 8.93 -11.67
C LYS A 529 4.65 8.79 -11.31
N GLU A 530 3.96 7.81 -11.90
CA GLU A 530 2.56 7.49 -11.58
C GLU A 530 2.44 6.88 -10.17
N ALA A 531 3.41 6.05 -9.78
CA ALA A 531 3.54 5.53 -8.42
C ALA A 531 3.69 6.67 -7.39
N MET A 532 4.56 7.64 -7.64
CA MET A 532 4.71 8.83 -6.78
C MET A 532 3.43 9.69 -6.77
N GLN A 533 2.75 9.85 -7.91
CA GLN A 533 1.48 10.59 -7.99
C GLN A 533 0.38 10.01 -7.07
N THR A 534 0.48 8.74 -6.65
CA THR A 534 -0.46 8.18 -5.64
C THR A 534 -0.45 8.90 -4.29
N LEU A 535 0.60 9.67 -3.97
CA LEU A 535 0.65 10.53 -2.79
C LEU A 535 -0.50 11.55 -2.76
N GLU A 536 -0.86 12.11 -3.91
CA GLU A 536 -1.97 13.07 -4.05
C GLU A 536 -3.32 12.36 -4.25
N LEU A 537 -3.33 11.03 -4.42
CA LEU A 537 -4.50 10.22 -4.80
C LEU A 537 -4.77 9.10 -3.76
N PRO A 538 -5.23 9.43 -2.54
CA PRO A 538 -5.44 8.46 -1.45
C PRO A 538 -6.51 7.39 -1.75
N ILE A 539 -7.28 7.53 -2.83
CA ILE A 539 -8.24 6.55 -3.34
C ILE A 539 -7.56 5.37 -4.05
N VAL A 540 -6.30 5.53 -4.48
CA VAL A 540 -5.45 4.44 -4.97
C VAL A 540 -4.89 3.72 -3.75
N THR A 541 -5.31 2.48 -3.56
CA THR A 541 -5.05 1.69 -2.34
C THR A 541 -3.98 0.63 -2.53
N GLN A 542 -3.83 0.11 -3.75
CA GLN A 542 -2.96 -1.01 -4.10
C GLN A 542 -2.39 -0.88 -5.51
N ALA A 543 -1.27 -1.56 -5.76
CA ALA A 543 -0.66 -1.59 -7.09
C ALA A 543 0.15 -2.87 -7.32
N ARG A 544 0.24 -3.31 -8.59
CA ARG A 544 1.17 -4.38 -9.01
C ARG A 544 2.62 -3.92 -8.80
N VAL A 545 3.36 -4.69 -7.99
CA VAL A 545 4.79 -4.49 -7.67
C VAL A 545 5.69 -5.57 -8.28
N SER A 546 5.15 -6.29 -9.25
CA SER A 546 5.71 -7.50 -9.86
C SER A 546 5.37 -7.54 -11.34
N GLY A 547 6.17 -8.29 -12.11
CA GLY A 547 5.71 -8.77 -13.41
C GLY A 547 4.52 -9.71 -13.28
N ASP A 548 3.81 -9.89 -14.38
CA ASP A 548 2.66 -10.79 -14.50
C ASP A 548 2.96 -12.26 -14.06
N TYR A 549 2.10 -12.87 -13.23
CA TYR A 549 2.18 -14.27 -12.75
C TYR A 549 2.21 -15.37 -13.84
N GLN A 550 3.23 -16.23 -13.81
CA GLN A 550 3.24 -17.46 -14.63
C GLN A 550 3.56 -18.65 -13.72
N PRO A 551 2.87 -19.80 -13.87
CA PRO A 551 3.11 -20.95 -13.02
C PRO A 551 4.59 -21.36 -13.00
N GLY A 552 5.22 -21.25 -11.84
CA GLY A 552 6.62 -21.62 -11.60
C GLY A 552 7.71 -20.62 -12.03
N ILE A 553 7.40 -19.37 -12.36
CA ILE A 553 8.44 -18.31 -12.49
C ILE A 553 8.67 -17.58 -11.16
N ASP A 554 9.82 -16.93 -10.99
CA ASP A 554 10.16 -16.19 -9.75
C ASP A 554 9.44 -14.84 -9.62
N GLN A 555 8.16 -14.80 -9.97
CA GLN A 555 7.33 -13.59 -9.94
C GLN A 555 7.23 -13.05 -8.50
N TRP A 556 7.09 -13.94 -7.52
CA TRP A 556 6.94 -13.64 -6.10
C TRP A 556 7.99 -12.67 -5.52
N LYS A 557 9.14 -12.44 -6.16
CA LYS A 557 10.29 -11.63 -5.67
C LYS A 557 10.04 -10.12 -5.52
N ILE A 558 9.04 -9.74 -4.74
CA ILE A 558 8.57 -8.36 -4.53
C ILE A 558 9.22 -7.63 -3.35
N GLY A 559 10.13 -8.26 -2.61
CA GLY A 559 10.64 -7.73 -1.33
C GLY A 559 11.31 -6.35 -1.42
N VAL A 560 12.03 -6.05 -2.51
CA VAL A 560 12.64 -4.73 -2.69
C VAL A 560 11.59 -3.69 -3.11
N THR A 561 10.74 -3.97 -4.10
CA THR A 561 9.74 -3.00 -4.58
C THR A 561 8.59 -2.76 -3.59
N SER A 562 8.36 -3.71 -2.68
CA SER A 562 7.48 -3.52 -1.53
C SER A 562 7.95 -2.40 -0.58
N ILE A 563 9.25 -2.07 -0.55
CA ILE A 563 9.79 -0.92 0.21
C ILE A 563 9.21 0.39 -0.34
N PHE A 564 9.30 0.60 -1.66
CA PHE A 564 8.82 1.82 -2.30
C PHE A 564 7.28 1.91 -2.26
N ALA A 565 6.56 0.82 -2.55
CA ALA A 565 5.10 0.79 -2.43
C ALA A 565 4.64 1.10 -0.99
N HIS A 566 5.30 0.53 0.03
CA HIS A 566 5.03 0.85 1.44
C HIS A 566 5.31 2.31 1.77
N ALA A 567 6.42 2.88 1.31
CA ALA A 567 6.75 4.29 1.50
C ALA A 567 5.66 5.20 0.91
N MET A 568 5.09 4.86 -0.24
CA MET A 568 3.93 5.57 -0.80
C MET A 568 2.61 5.29 -0.08
N GLY A 569 2.56 4.40 0.92
CA GLY A 569 1.32 4.00 1.60
C GLY A 569 0.39 3.17 0.70
N ILE A 570 0.92 2.58 -0.36
CA ILE A 570 0.23 1.68 -1.28
C ILE A 570 0.45 0.25 -0.78
N ARG A 571 -0.57 -0.60 -0.91
CA ARG A 571 -0.43 -2.03 -0.59
C ARG A 571 0.14 -2.79 -1.79
N PRO A 572 1.34 -3.40 -1.66
CA PRO A 572 1.93 -4.20 -2.73
C PRO A 572 1.01 -5.34 -3.13
N PHE A 573 0.62 -5.42 -4.41
CA PHE A 573 -0.07 -6.58 -4.96
C PHE A 573 0.94 -7.44 -5.72
N LYS A 574 1.04 -8.71 -5.30
CA LYS A 574 1.90 -9.72 -5.93
C LYS A 574 1.42 -10.11 -7.33
N ASP A 575 0.17 -9.88 -7.73
CA ASP A 575 -0.54 -10.68 -8.75
C ASP A 575 -1.06 -12.03 -8.19
N ASN A 576 -1.93 -12.67 -8.95
CA ASN A 576 -2.62 -13.93 -8.64
C ASN A 576 -1.66 -15.13 -8.55
N PHE A 577 -2.20 -16.31 -8.21
CA PHE A 577 -1.43 -17.57 -8.20
C PHE A 577 -2.34 -18.82 -8.21
N TRP A 578 -1.78 -19.97 -8.59
CA TRP A 578 -2.42 -21.27 -8.42
C TRP A 578 -2.04 -21.90 -7.07
N THR A 579 -3.02 -22.52 -6.40
CA THR A 579 -2.84 -23.18 -5.09
C THR A 579 -2.54 -24.68 -5.22
N ILE A 580 -2.62 -25.22 -6.44
CA ILE A 580 -2.22 -26.57 -6.82
C ILE A 580 -1.28 -26.48 -8.02
N GLY A 581 -0.19 -27.25 -8.00
CA GLY A 581 0.82 -27.23 -9.05
C GLY A 581 0.26 -27.51 -10.45
N ILE A 582 -0.50 -28.59 -10.61
CA ILE A 582 -1.07 -28.98 -11.92
C ILE A 582 -2.56 -28.62 -11.95
N GLN A 583 -2.91 -27.64 -12.78
CA GLN A 583 -4.30 -27.32 -13.16
C GLN A 583 -4.68 -28.06 -14.46
N PRO A 584 -5.51 -29.12 -14.45
CA PRO A 584 -5.72 -29.94 -15.64
C PRO A 584 -6.47 -29.22 -16.75
N GLY A 585 -5.97 -29.35 -17.98
CA GLY A 585 -6.55 -28.68 -19.15
C GLY A 585 -6.19 -27.20 -19.28
N ASN A 586 -5.25 -26.69 -18.47
CA ASN A 586 -4.75 -25.33 -18.64
C ASN A 586 -4.17 -25.13 -20.06
N SER A 587 -4.48 -24.01 -20.70
CA SER A 587 -4.06 -23.71 -22.07
C SER A 587 -2.56 -23.41 -22.20
N TYR A 588 -1.84 -23.38 -21.07
CA TYR A 588 -0.45 -22.95 -20.95
C TYR A 588 0.52 -24.12 -21.03
N ASN A 589 0.05 -25.34 -20.71
CA ASN A 589 0.87 -26.53 -20.47
C ASN A 589 1.99 -26.27 -19.43
N MET A 590 1.68 -25.50 -18.39
CA MET A 590 2.57 -25.13 -17.29
C MET A 590 2.10 -25.73 -15.95
N THR A 591 2.99 -25.69 -14.96
CA THR A 591 2.83 -26.25 -13.61
C THR A 591 3.38 -25.25 -12.60
N GLU A 592 2.62 -24.90 -11.57
CA GLU A 592 3.14 -24.16 -10.42
C GLU A 592 4.02 -25.08 -9.57
N THR A 593 5.23 -24.63 -9.24
CA THR A 593 6.25 -25.42 -8.54
C THR A 593 6.40 -25.04 -7.06
N HIS A 594 5.91 -23.88 -6.65
CA HIS A 594 6.03 -23.36 -5.28
C HIS A 594 4.75 -22.62 -4.80
N PRO A 595 3.57 -23.26 -4.84
CA PRO A 595 2.30 -22.61 -4.51
C PRO A 595 2.22 -22.14 -3.04
N ASP A 596 2.88 -22.82 -2.11
CA ASP A 596 2.97 -22.40 -0.71
C ASP A 596 3.75 -21.09 -0.54
N LEU A 597 4.84 -20.89 -1.31
CA LEU A 597 5.61 -19.65 -1.29
C LEU A 597 4.80 -18.49 -1.91
N GLU A 598 4.12 -18.74 -3.03
CA GLU A 598 3.24 -17.77 -3.67
C GLU A 598 2.11 -17.30 -2.72
N ALA A 599 1.50 -18.23 -1.98
CA ALA A 599 0.47 -17.93 -0.98
C ALA A 599 1.01 -17.18 0.24
N ALA A 600 2.19 -17.58 0.75
CA ALA A 600 2.85 -16.90 1.87
C ALA A 600 3.22 -15.46 1.50
N VAL A 601 3.88 -15.26 0.35
CA VAL A 601 4.26 -13.92 -0.14
C VAL A 601 3.03 -13.05 -0.41
N ALA A 602 1.97 -13.58 -1.04
CA ALA A 602 0.74 -12.82 -1.23
C ALA A 602 0.16 -12.33 0.10
N THR A 603 0.19 -13.16 1.16
CA THR A 603 -0.31 -12.78 2.49
C THR A 603 0.59 -11.75 3.17
N LEU A 604 1.92 -11.95 3.11
CA LEU A 604 2.92 -11.07 3.70
C LEU A 604 3.07 -9.74 2.94
N SER A 605 2.55 -9.63 1.72
CA SER A 605 2.51 -8.39 0.92
C SER A 605 1.59 -7.31 1.49
N THR A 606 0.66 -7.65 2.41
CA THR A 606 -0.42 -6.79 2.93
C THR A 606 -1.46 -6.26 1.91
N GLY A 607 -1.28 -6.53 0.62
CA GLY A 607 -2.25 -6.27 -0.45
C GLY A 607 -3.20 -7.45 -0.69
N PRO A 608 -3.82 -7.52 -1.88
CA PRO A 608 -4.73 -8.60 -2.24
C PRO A 608 -4.09 -9.98 -2.24
N VAL A 609 -4.85 -10.97 -1.76
CA VAL A 609 -4.57 -12.39 -1.94
C VAL A 609 -5.57 -12.94 -2.95
N GLY A 610 -5.07 -13.43 -4.08
CA GLY A 610 -5.88 -13.79 -5.25
C GLY A 610 -5.59 -15.17 -5.85
N PRO A 611 -6.10 -16.26 -5.27
CA PRO A 611 -6.14 -17.56 -5.93
C PRO A 611 -6.90 -17.51 -7.26
N SER A 612 -6.43 -18.28 -8.24
CA SER A 612 -6.95 -18.27 -9.61
C SER A 612 -7.10 -19.67 -10.23
N ASP A 613 -7.42 -20.65 -9.38
CA ASP A 613 -7.53 -22.08 -9.71
C ASP A 613 -8.75 -22.46 -10.58
N ARG A 614 -8.74 -23.68 -11.12
CA ARG A 614 -9.92 -24.30 -11.75
C ARG A 614 -10.93 -24.79 -10.71
N ILE A 615 -12.22 -24.79 -11.07
CA ILE A 615 -13.26 -25.58 -10.39
C ILE A 615 -12.80 -27.03 -10.20
N GLY A 616 -12.86 -27.51 -8.96
CA GLY A 616 -12.42 -28.84 -8.54
C GLY A 616 -10.93 -28.96 -8.15
N TYR A 617 -10.13 -27.90 -8.31
CA TYR A 617 -8.67 -27.93 -8.16
C TYR A 617 -8.11 -26.77 -7.30
N SER A 618 -8.83 -26.36 -6.26
CA SER A 618 -8.34 -25.46 -5.21
C SER A 618 -7.85 -26.21 -3.98
N ASN A 619 -6.69 -25.83 -3.45
CA ASN A 619 -6.18 -26.31 -2.17
C ASN A 619 -6.74 -25.45 -1.02
N VAL A 620 -7.91 -25.84 -0.50
CA VAL A 620 -8.61 -25.13 0.59
C VAL A 620 -7.70 -24.92 1.81
N THR A 621 -6.94 -25.93 2.21
CA THR A 621 -6.04 -25.84 3.38
C THR A 621 -5.00 -24.75 3.20
N LEU A 622 -4.38 -24.66 2.01
CA LEU A 622 -3.41 -23.62 1.67
C LEU A 622 -4.06 -22.23 1.63
N ILE A 623 -5.22 -22.10 0.97
CA ILE A 623 -5.97 -20.83 0.92
C ILE A 623 -6.31 -20.34 2.33
N MET A 624 -6.79 -21.22 3.20
CA MET A 624 -7.19 -20.86 4.56
C MET A 624 -6.01 -20.57 5.51
N LYS A 625 -4.74 -20.70 5.08
CA LYS A 625 -3.58 -20.17 5.82
C LYS A 625 -3.51 -18.63 5.80
N CYS A 626 -4.09 -17.97 4.78
CA CYS A 626 -4.01 -16.51 4.63
C CYS A 626 -5.12 -15.71 5.34
N CYS A 627 -6.24 -16.35 5.70
CA CYS A 627 -7.45 -15.64 6.13
C CYS A 627 -8.21 -16.37 7.25
N ASN A 628 -9.12 -15.66 7.91
CA ASN A 628 -10.09 -16.25 8.84
C ASN A 628 -11.30 -16.86 8.09
N THR A 629 -12.25 -17.43 8.82
CA THR A 629 -13.46 -18.06 8.24
C THR A 629 -14.41 -17.12 7.47
N ASP A 630 -14.27 -15.78 7.57
CA ASP A 630 -15.00 -14.78 6.77
C ASP A 630 -14.23 -14.35 5.50
N GLY A 631 -13.01 -14.88 5.31
CA GLY A 631 -12.09 -14.45 4.26
C GLY A 631 -11.32 -13.18 4.59
N LEU A 632 -11.40 -12.63 5.81
CA LEU A 632 -10.58 -11.50 6.24
C LEU A 632 -9.11 -11.95 6.26
N ILE A 633 -8.28 -11.31 5.45
CA ILE A 633 -6.86 -11.64 5.31
C ILE A 633 -6.14 -11.29 6.62
N LEU A 634 -5.46 -12.29 7.18
CA LEU A 634 -4.63 -12.18 8.37
C LEU A 634 -3.21 -11.82 7.91
N LYS A 635 -2.93 -10.52 7.83
CA LYS A 635 -1.68 -9.95 7.29
C LYS A 635 -0.87 -9.26 8.39
N PRO A 636 0.44 -9.02 8.19
CA PRO A 636 1.25 -8.21 9.10
C PRO A 636 0.85 -6.71 9.05
N SER A 637 1.48 -5.90 9.91
CA SER A 637 1.27 -4.44 9.95
C SER A 637 2.01 -3.69 8.82
N LYS A 638 3.14 -4.23 8.35
CA LYS A 638 3.96 -3.74 7.23
C LYS A 638 4.07 -4.86 6.17
N PRO A 639 4.19 -4.59 4.85
CA PRO A 639 4.60 -5.65 3.91
C PRO A 639 5.96 -6.24 4.28
N ALA A 640 6.19 -7.51 3.95
CA ALA A 640 7.54 -8.08 3.97
C ALA A 640 8.44 -7.37 2.96
N THR A 641 9.56 -6.85 3.44
CA THR A 641 10.56 -6.15 2.62
C THR A 641 11.93 -6.81 2.74
N ALA A 642 12.73 -6.72 1.67
CA ALA A 642 14.09 -7.22 1.68
C ALA A 642 14.92 -6.51 2.75
N ILE A 643 15.70 -7.27 3.53
CA ILE A 643 16.58 -6.68 4.55
C ILE A 643 17.71 -5.90 3.88
N ASP A 644 18.22 -4.88 4.57
CA ASP A 644 19.25 -3.98 4.03
C ASP A 644 20.52 -4.75 3.60
N ASP A 645 20.92 -5.76 4.37
CA ASP A 645 22.03 -6.67 4.04
C ASP A 645 21.87 -7.36 2.67
N GLN A 646 20.64 -7.70 2.24
CA GLN A 646 20.39 -8.31 0.92
C GLN A 646 20.67 -7.28 -0.20
N ILE A 647 20.25 -6.03 0.02
CA ILE A 647 20.43 -4.93 -0.93
C ILE A 647 21.91 -4.53 -1.00
N ILE A 648 22.59 -4.47 0.14
CA ILE A 648 24.04 -4.23 0.26
C ILE A 648 24.84 -5.36 -0.41
N GLN A 649 24.54 -6.63 -0.14
CA GLN A 649 25.18 -7.77 -0.80
C GLN A 649 25.01 -7.70 -2.32
N SER A 650 23.81 -7.35 -2.80
CA SER A 650 23.52 -7.21 -4.23
C SER A 650 24.30 -6.07 -4.90
N ALA A 651 24.55 -4.96 -4.19
CA ALA A 651 25.26 -3.80 -4.73
C ALA A 651 26.79 -3.90 -4.62
N LEU A 652 27.29 -4.45 -3.51
CA LEU A 652 28.70 -4.36 -3.10
C LEU A 652 29.39 -5.73 -2.97
N GLY A 653 28.65 -6.83 -3.11
CA GLY A 653 29.19 -8.20 -3.19
C GLY A 653 29.74 -8.76 -1.88
N SER A 654 29.42 -8.16 -0.73
CA SER A 654 29.86 -8.65 0.58
C SER A 654 28.93 -8.26 1.73
N GLY A 655 28.89 -9.10 2.77
CA GLY A 655 28.24 -8.80 4.05
C GLY A 655 26.84 -9.37 4.27
N GLY A 656 26.17 -9.89 3.24
CA GLY A 656 24.75 -10.29 3.31
C GLY A 656 24.39 -11.63 2.66
N PRO A 657 23.08 -11.96 2.57
CA PRO A 657 22.58 -13.21 2.02
C PRO A 657 22.64 -13.26 0.49
N GLU A 658 23.00 -14.43 -0.06
CA GLU A 658 22.89 -14.77 -1.48
C GLU A 658 21.56 -15.49 -1.74
N GLY A 659 20.46 -14.76 -1.59
CA GLY A 659 19.09 -15.26 -1.71
C GLY A 659 18.08 -14.17 -1.37
N GLU A 660 16.82 -14.55 -1.15
CA GLU A 660 15.79 -13.63 -0.67
C GLU A 660 15.64 -13.82 0.84
N VAL A 661 15.94 -12.77 1.63
CA VAL A 661 15.70 -12.73 3.09
C VAL A 661 14.95 -11.45 3.41
N TRP A 662 13.69 -11.59 3.79
CA TRP A 662 12.79 -10.46 4.02
C TRP A 662 12.25 -10.49 5.44
N SER A 663 11.96 -9.31 6.00
CA SER A 663 11.32 -9.21 7.31
C SER A 663 10.08 -8.33 7.33
N THR A 664 9.21 -8.57 8.30
CA THR A 664 8.05 -7.75 8.65
C THR A 664 7.67 -7.98 10.11
N TYR A 665 6.66 -7.28 10.61
CA TYR A 665 6.10 -7.44 11.94
C TYR A 665 4.57 -7.24 11.95
N SER A 666 3.93 -7.83 12.95
CA SER A 666 2.63 -7.40 13.47
C SER A 666 2.85 -6.53 14.71
N LYS A 667 2.29 -5.32 14.72
CA LYS A 667 2.28 -4.42 15.88
C LYS A 667 0.91 -4.47 16.56
N ILE A 668 0.87 -4.92 17.82
CA ILE A 668 -0.33 -4.95 18.66
C ILE A 668 -0.09 -4.06 19.89
N GLY A 669 -0.76 -2.91 19.98
CA GLY A 669 -0.36 -1.88 20.94
C GLY A 669 1.09 -1.46 20.65
N GLU A 670 1.98 -1.47 21.66
CA GLU A 670 3.42 -1.25 21.48
C GLU A 670 4.24 -2.55 21.39
N ILE A 671 3.59 -3.72 21.32
CA ILE A 671 4.25 -5.03 21.21
C ILE A 671 4.41 -5.42 19.74
N TYR A 672 5.60 -5.87 19.35
CA TYR A 672 5.92 -6.26 17.98
C TYR A 672 6.21 -7.77 17.90
N PHE A 673 5.60 -8.44 16.92
CA PHE A 673 5.82 -9.84 16.59
C PHE A 673 6.42 -9.92 15.19
N GLY A 674 7.69 -10.30 15.09
CA GLY A 674 8.44 -10.33 13.83
C GLY A 674 8.14 -11.58 13.00
N ILE A 675 8.29 -11.46 11.69
CA ILE A 675 8.23 -12.56 10.73
C ILE A 675 9.40 -12.39 9.77
N ILE A 676 10.16 -13.47 9.54
CA ILE A 676 11.30 -13.51 8.61
C ILE A 676 11.02 -14.60 7.59
N LEU A 677 10.97 -14.22 6.31
CA LEU A 677 10.93 -15.12 5.16
C LEU A 677 12.35 -15.31 4.64
N ALA A 678 12.78 -16.55 4.40
CA ALA A 678 13.99 -16.84 3.64
C ALA A 678 13.72 -17.87 2.54
N ALA A 679 14.12 -17.57 1.30
CA ALA A 679 13.89 -18.42 0.14
C ALA A 679 15.03 -18.30 -0.88
N ASN A 680 15.22 -19.38 -1.65
CA ASN A 680 16.21 -19.45 -2.73
C ASN A 680 17.66 -19.10 -2.28
N MET A 681 18.06 -19.58 -1.09
CA MET A 681 19.36 -19.30 -0.48
C MET A 681 20.52 -20.12 -1.10
N SER A 682 21.61 -19.44 -1.45
CA SER A 682 22.83 -20.03 -2.03
C SER A 682 24.02 -20.07 -1.07
N ASN A 683 23.99 -19.25 0.00
CA ASN A 683 24.96 -19.27 1.09
C ASN A 683 24.29 -19.52 2.46
N VAL A 684 25.12 -19.74 3.49
CA VAL A 684 24.66 -19.64 4.89
C VAL A 684 24.86 -18.21 5.35
N TYR A 685 23.84 -17.62 5.98
CA TYR A 685 23.86 -16.24 6.45
C TYR A 685 23.33 -16.16 7.88
N SER A 686 24.14 -15.60 8.78
CA SER A 686 23.81 -15.48 10.20
C SER A 686 23.13 -14.14 10.47
N LEU A 687 21.82 -14.20 10.74
CA LEU A 687 20.95 -13.03 10.93
C LEU A 687 20.88 -12.67 12.43
N THR A 688 21.02 -11.38 12.75
CA THR A 688 20.79 -10.81 14.09
C THR A 688 19.42 -10.10 14.16
N PRO A 689 18.87 -9.84 15.36
CA PRO A 689 17.65 -9.04 15.50
C PRO A 689 17.76 -7.65 14.87
N PHE A 690 18.90 -6.98 15.03
CA PHE A 690 19.17 -5.68 14.41
C PHE A 690 19.05 -5.74 12.88
N LYS A 691 19.72 -6.71 12.24
CA LYS A 691 19.69 -6.90 10.78
C LYS A 691 18.31 -7.32 10.25
N ALA A 692 17.46 -7.89 11.11
CA ALA A 692 16.07 -8.22 10.81
C ALA A 692 15.10 -7.04 11.04
N GLY A 693 15.55 -5.93 11.64
CA GLY A 693 14.72 -4.75 11.96
C GLY A 693 14.02 -4.80 13.34
N PHE A 694 14.55 -5.58 14.29
CA PHE A 694 14.00 -5.79 15.64
C PHE A 694 14.97 -5.33 16.75
N ASP A 695 15.64 -4.20 16.53
CA ASP A 695 16.69 -3.64 17.39
C ASP A 695 16.21 -3.08 18.74
N THR A 696 14.93 -2.70 18.82
CA THR A 696 14.33 -2.02 19.98
C THR A 696 13.65 -2.95 20.99
N ILE A 697 13.75 -4.29 20.82
CA ILE A 697 12.99 -5.26 21.63
C ILE A 697 13.93 -6.04 22.55
N GLU A 698 13.70 -5.93 23.86
CA GLU A 698 14.40 -6.70 24.89
C GLU A 698 13.85 -8.13 24.97
N GLU A 699 14.74 -9.11 25.22
CA GLU A 699 14.46 -10.56 25.25
C GLU A 699 13.56 -11.09 24.12
N LEU A 700 14.15 -11.37 22.96
CA LEU A 700 13.47 -12.05 21.86
C LEU A 700 13.69 -13.57 21.87
N VAL A 701 12.68 -14.30 21.42
CA VAL A 701 12.80 -15.70 20.99
C VAL A 701 12.31 -15.85 19.56
N VAL A 702 12.79 -16.89 18.89
CA VAL A 702 12.38 -17.28 17.54
C VAL A 702 11.94 -18.75 17.51
N PHE A 703 10.97 -19.05 16.65
CA PHE A 703 10.55 -20.39 16.29
C PHE A 703 10.28 -20.49 14.79
N GLU A 704 10.36 -21.69 14.23
CA GLU A 704 10.07 -21.94 12.81
C GLU A 704 8.62 -22.40 12.61
N MET A 705 8.06 -22.14 11.44
CA MET A 705 6.73 -22.63 11.06
C MET A 705 6.57 -24.15 11.21
N ASP A 706 7.56 -24.94 10.77
CA ASP A 706 7.50 -26.41 10.83
C ASP A 706 7.87 -26.97 12.20
N ARG A 707 8.41 -26.13 13.09
CA ARG A 707 8.84 -26.49 14.45
C ARG A 707 8.35 -25.46 15.48
N PRO A 708 7.03 -25.17 15.55
CA PRO A 708 6.51 -23.98 16.24
C PRO A 708 6.61 -24.05 17.77
N THR A 709 6.94 -25.22 18.33
CA THR A 709 7.19 -25.41 19.77
C THR A 709 8.68 -25.37 20.14
N SER A 710 9.57 -25.21 19.17
CA SER A 710 11.03 -25.21 19.36
C SER A 710 11.54 -23.77 19.45
N LEU A 711 11.48 -23.19 20.65
CA LEU A 711 11.92 -21.82 20.90
C LEU A 711 13.43 -21.74 21.12
N THR A 712 14.09 -20.82 20.42
CA THR A 712 15.48 -20.44 20.66
C THR A 712 15.57 -18.96 21.00
N VAL A 713 16.53 -18.59 21.86
CA VAL A 713 16.82 -17.17 22.16
C VAL A 713 17.36 -16.50 20.91
N PHE A 714 16.80 -15.35 20.54
CA PHE A 714 17.24 -14.57 19.40
C PHE A 714 17.91 -13.28 19.89
N SER A 715 19.21 -13.15 19.67
CA SER A 715 20.02 -12.02 20.16
C SER A 715 21.24 -11.78 19.29
N ASN A 716 21.99 -10.69 19.55
CA ASN A 716 23.25 -10.42 18.86
C ASN A 716 24.36 -11.47 19.12
N ILE A 717 24.18 -12.37 20.10
CA ILE A 717 25.07 -13.51 20.38
C ILE A 717 24.41 -14.88 20.13
N SER A 718 23.14 -14.88 19.74
CA SER A 718 22.33 -16.08 19.46
C SER A 718 21.52 -15.80 18.21
N THR A 719 22.21 -15.88 17.07
CA THR A 719 21.70 -15.56 15.74
C THR A 719 20.87 -16.71 15.16
N ILE A 720 20.16 -16.41 14.08
CA ILE A 720 19.53 -17.42 13.22
C ILE A 720 20.49 -17.68 12.05
N ASP A 721 20.98 -18.91 11.91
CA ASP A 721 21.71 -19.31 10.71
C ASP A 721 20.72 -19.72 9.61
N ILE A 722 20.44 -18.79 8.71
CA ILE A 722 19.65 -19.05 7.50
C ILE A 722 20.52 -19.88 6.56
N THR A 723 20.07 -21.08 6.22
CA THR A 723 20.87 -22.06 5.45
C THR A 723 20.41 -22.15 3.99
N THR A 724 21.24 -22.79 3.16
CA THR A 724 20.89 -23.19 1.79
C THR A 724 19.74 -24.20 1.69
N GLY A 725 19.28 -24.74 2.83
CA GLY A 725 18.04 -25.53 2.90
C GLY A 725 16.77 -24.70 2.68
N CYS A 726 16.84 -23.36 2.84
CA CYS A 726 15.72 -22.46 2.55
C CYS A 726 15.59 -22.27 1.02
N THR A 727 14.95 -23.23 0.36
CA THR A 727 14.78 -23.25 -1.10
C THR A 727 13.54 -22.46 -1.54
N LYS A 728 13.02 -22.69 -2.76
CA LYS A 728 11.72 -22.13 -3.20
C LYS A 728 10.53 -23.03 -2.83
N VAL A 729 10.78 -24.32 -2.67
CA VAL A 729 9.75 -25.31 -2.29
C VAL A 729 9.73 -25.41 -0.76
N ASP A 730 10.89 -25.69 -0.19
CA ASP A 730 11.15 -25.74 1.25
C ASP A 730 11.68 -24.37 1.71
N PHE A 731 10.87 -23.33 1.57
CA PHE A 731 11.22 -21.99 2.06
C PHE A 731 11.08 -21.91 3.58
N CYS A 732 11.88 -21.07 4.22
CA CYS A 732 11.89 -20.92 5.66
C CYS A 732 11.01 -19.74 6.10
N LEU A 733 10.13 -19.99 7.08
CA LEU A 733 9.44 -18.94 7.85
C LEU A 733 9.82 -19.04 9.32
N TYR A 734 10.39 -17.95 9.83
CA TYR A 734 10.71 -17.78 11.25
C TYR A 734 9.78 -16.72 11.85
N TYR A 735 9.27 -16.99 13.04
CA TYR A 735 8.42 -16.10 13.82
C TYR A 735 9.17 -15.66 15.06
N VAL A 736 9.21 -14.35 15.30
CA VAL A 736 9.93 -13.70 16.40
C VAL A 736 8.91 -13.14 17.39
N SER A 737 9.01 -13.54 18.66
CA SER A 737 8.17 -13.02 19.75
C SER A 737 9.04 -12.45 20.87
N PRO A 738 8.64 -11.35 21.51
CA PRO A 738 9.19 -10.94 22.80
C PRO A 738 8.83 -11.97 23.88
N VAL A 739 9.65 -11.98 24.94
CA VAL A 739 9.37 -12.68 26.20
C VAL A 739 8.68 -11.71 27.16
N LEU A 740 7.40 -11.94 27.42
CA LEU A 740 6.63 -11.21 28.43
C LEU A 740 6.85 -11.83 29.81
N THR A 741 6.68 -11.05 30.88
CA THR A 741 6.87 -11.52 32.27
C THR A 741 5.65 -11.18 33.12
N ILE A 742 5.08 -12.17 33.81
CA ILE A 742 3.96 -12.00 34.73
C ILE A 742 4.31 -12.68 36.06
N GLY A 743 4.34 -11.93 37.15
CA GLY A 743 4.90 -12.40 38.42
C GLY A 743 6.31 -12.96 38.22
N ASN A 744 6.46 -14.28 38.33
CA ASN A 744 7.72 -15.01 38.11
C ASN A 744 7.74 -15.86 36.81
N HIS A 745 6.68 -15.81 36.00
CA HIS A 745 6.51 -16.63 34.81
C HIS A 745 6.96 -15.89 33.55
N LYS A 746 7.74 -16.57 32.69
CA LYS A 746 8.09 -16.10 31.35
C LYS A 746 7.08 -16.64 30.34
N ILE A 747 6.51 -15.74 29.53
CA ILE A 747 5.45 -16.06 28.57
C ILE A 747 5.84 -15.60 27.18
N VAL A 748 5.67 -16.49 26.20
CA VAL A 748 5.87 -16.21 24.77
C VAL A 748 4.56 -16.47 24.04
N ILE A 749 4.09 -15.51 23.25
CA ILE A 749 2.88 -15.67 22.44
C ILE A 749 3.28 -16.27 21.09
N LEU A 750 2.74 -17.44 20.75
CA LEU A 750 3.02 -18.13 19.49
C LEU A 750 1.91 -17.88 18.45
N GLY A 751 0.69 -17.59 18.90
CA GLY A 751 -0.44 -17.18 18.06
C GLY A 751 -1.24 -18.32 17.42
N GLU A 752 -1.98 -18.01 16.36
CA GLU A 752 -2.70 -18.98 15.52
C GLU A 752 -1.72 -19.60 14.50
N ILE A 753 -0.84 -20.50 14.95
CA ILE A 753 0.29 -21.06 14.17
C ILE A 753 -0.10 -21.85 12.89
N SER A 754 -1.40 -22.06 12.65
CA SER A 754 -1.93 -22.61 11.39
C SER A 754 -2.03 -21.56 10.27
N LYS A 755 -1.73 -20.29 10.55
CA LYS A 755 -1.76 -19.16 9.62
C LYS A 755 -0.35 -18.71 9.26
N TRP A 756 -0.20 -18.05 8.12
CA TRP A 756 1.06 -17.39 7.72
C TRP A 756 1.45 -16.22 8.64
N VAL A 757 0.49 -15.68 9.40
CA VAL A 757 0.69 -14.55 10.32
C VAL A 757 0.02 -14.89 11.66
N PRO A 758 0.70 -15.63 12.55
CA PRO A 758 0.07 -16.18 13.76
C PRO A 758 -0.49 -15.13 14.72
N VAL A 759 0.10 -13.93 14.78
CA VAL A 759 -0.33 -12.81 15.63
C VAL A 759 -0.73 -11.60 14.78
N SER A 760 -1.57 -11.82 13.77
CA SER A 760 -2.05 -10.73 12.88
C SER A 760 -2.89 -9.70 13.65
N PRO A 761 -2.73 -8.38 13.41
CA PRO A 761 -3.61 -7.32 13.95
C PRO A 761 -5.08 -7.41 13.47
N GLN A 762 -5.39 -8.21 12.45
CA GLN A 762 -6.78 -8.51 12.08
C GLN A 762 -7.42 -9.60 12.97
N ARG A 763 -6.60 -10.38 13.69
CA ARG A 763 -7.02 -11.46 14.61
C ARG A 763 -6.87 -11.06 16.08
N VAL A 764 -5.75 -10.44 16.44
CA VAL A 764 -5.40 -10.02 17.80
C VAL A 764 -5.46 -8.50 17.87
N THR A 765 -6.49 -7.95 18.49
CA THR A 765 -6.73 -6.49 18.47
C THR A 765 -6.10 -5.75 19.64
N GLN A 766 -5.84 -6.43 20.75
CA GLN A 766 -5.26 -5.84 21.95
C GLN A 766 -4.53 -6.91 22.76
N ILE A 767 -3.41 -6.53 23.37
CA ILE A 767 -2.72 -7.31 24.40
C ILE A 767 -2.54 -6.36 25.58
N ASN A 768 -3.10 -6.72 26.74
CA ASN A 768 -2.96 -5.99 27.98
C ASN A 768 -2.16 -6.85 28.96
N GLN A 769 -1.16 -6.26 29.61
CA GLN A 769 -0.34 -6.93 30.61
C GLN A 769 -0.30 -6.07 31.86
N ASP A 770 -0.55 -6.67 33.02
CA ASP A 770 -0.22 -6.09 34.32
C ASP A 770 0.74 -7.02 35.08
N SER A 771 0.94 -6.80 36.38
CA SER A 771 1.86 -7.60 37.19
C SER A 771 1.43 -9.05 37.41
N ASN A 772 0.14 -9.38 37.21
CA ASN A 772 -0.48 -10.66 37.52
C ASN A 772 -1.32 -11.25 36.36
N GLU A 773 -1.76 -10.45 35.40
CA GLU A 773 -2.61 -10.87 34.27
C GLU A 773 -2.03 -10.48 32.89
N LEU A 774 -2.30 -11.32 31.88
CA LEU A 774 -2.14 -11.00 30.45
C LEU A 774 -3.44 -11.35 29.73
N THR A 775 -4.14 -10.33 29.27
CA THR A 775 -5.39 -10.45 28.51
C THR A 775 -5.10 -10.25 27.03
N ILE A 776 -5.59 -11.14 26.17
CA ILE A 776 -5.41 -11.08 24.71
C ILE A 776 -6.79 -11.04 24.05
N ASP A 777 -7.11 -9.93 23.40
CA ASP A 777 -8.39 -9.75 22.69
C ASP A 777 -8.31 -10.36 21.29
N ILE A 778 -9.04 -11.45 21.09
CA ILE A 778 -9.12 -12.18 19.81
C ILE A 778 -10.49 -11.91 19.14
N THR A 779 -10.45 -11.59 17.86
CA THR A 779 -11.63 -11.31 17.01
C THR A 779 -11.76 -12.31 15.87
N GLY A 780 -12.99 -12.58 15.44
CA GLY A 780 -13.33 -13.59 14.44
C GLY A 780 -14.84 -13.81 14.35
N GLN A 781 -15.25 -14.81 13.58
CA GLN A 781 -16.68 -15.06 13.33
C GLN A 781 -17.37 -15.83 14.46
N PRO A 782 -18.68 -15.64 14.68
CA PRO A 782 -19.45 -16.49 15.59
C PRO A 782 -19.38 -17.97 15.16
N GLY A 783 -19.01 -18.84 16.10
CA GLY A 783 -18.76 -20.27 15.88
C GLY A 783 -17.32 -20.60 15.42
N GLU A 784 -16.47 -19.60 15.15
CA GLU A 784 -15.06 -19.84 14.81
C GLU A 784 -14.29 -20.34 16.04
N SER A 785 -13.58 -21.46 15.90
CA SER A 785 -12.67 -22.00 16.92
C SER A 785 -11.24 -21.67 16.54
N VAL A 786 -10.61 -20.75 17.27
CA VAL A 786 -9.22 -20.32 17.03
C VAL A 786 -8.27 -21.02 18.01
N PRO A 787 -7.44 -21.99 17.55
CA PRO A 787 -6.41 -22.60 18.39
C PRO A 787 -5.26 -21.61 18.56
N PHE A 788 -5.15 -21.03 19.75
CA PHE A 788 -4.15 -19.99 20.06
C PHE A 788 -3.08 -20.55 21.00
N TYR A 789 -1.81 -20.41 20.61
CA TYR A 789 -0.68 -21.05 21.28
C TYR A 789 0.20 -20.04 22.01
N PHE A 790 0.75 -20.47 23.14
CA PHE A 790 1.67 -19.70 23.97
C PHE A 790 2.58 -20.66 24.74
N ASN A 791 3.77 -20.20 25.11
CA ASN A 791 4.70 -20.94 25.95
C ASN A 791 4.78 -20.28 27.33
N ILE A 792 4.72 -21.07 28.40
CA ILE A 792 4.91 -20.62 29.79
C ILE A 792 6.05 -21.45 30.38
N ASP A 793 7.13 -20.78 30.81
CA ASP A 793 8.31 -21.39 31.44
C ASP A 793 8.87 -22.62 30.69
N GLY A 794 8.86 -22.57 29.35
CA GLY A 794 9.32 -23.64 28.46
C GLY A 794 8.23 -24.62 28.03
N GLN A 795 7.04 -24.62 28.65
CA GLN A 795 5.93 -25.51 28.29
C GLN A 795 4.98 -24.83 27.30
N THR A 796 4.82 -25.43 26.11
CA THR A 796 3.86 -24.94 25.12
C THR A 796 2.45 -25.42 25.46
N ASN A 797 1.54 -24.45 25.53
CA ASN A 797 0.13 -24.58 25.85
C ASN A 797 -0.72 -24.10 24.68
N THR A 798 -2.00 -24.49 24.68
CA THR A 798 -2.98 -24.07 23.66
C THR A 798 -4.34 -23.83 24.29
N ILE A 799 -5.02 -22.77 23.84
CA ILE A 799 -6.42 -22.48 24.17
C ILE A 799 -7.21 -22.44 22.86
N ASN A 800 -8.29 -23.21 22.78
CA ASN A 800 -9.24 -23.13 21.68
C ASN A 800 -10.26 -22.04 22.01
N CYS A 801 -10.07 -20.85 21.42
CA CYS A 801 -10.97 -19.72 21.60
C CYS A 801 -12.21 -19.92 20.72
N ALA A 802 -13.31 -20.37 21.33
CA ALA A 802 -14.61 -20.47 20.67
C ALA A 802 -15.29 -19.10 20.63
N LEU A 803 -15.26 -18.44 19.49
CA LEU A 803 -15.73 -17.07 19.33
C LEU A 803 -17.25 -17.03 19.16
N GLY A 804 -17.95 -16.17 19.90
CA GLY A 804 -19.36 -15.83 19.65
C GLY A 804 -20.41 -16.91 19.92
N LEU A 805 -20.06 -18.08 20.45
CA LEU A 805 -21.05 -19.02 20.99
C LEU A 805 -21.35 -18.68 22.45
N LEU A 806 -22.51 -18.07 22.70
CA LEU A 806 -23.12 -17.96 24.03
C LEU A 806 -23.60 -19.36 24.49
N VAL A 807 -22.66 -20.23 24.84
CA VAL A 807 -22.98 -21.45 25.57
C VAL A 807 -23.17 -21.06 27.03
N PHE A 808 -24.42 -21.07 27.51
CA PHE A 808 -24.71 -21.10 28.94
C PHE A 808 -24.31 -22.48 29.50
N GLN A 809 -23.00 -22.72 29.62
CA GLN A 809 -22.47 -23.90 30.26
C GLN A 809 -22.14 -23.54 31.71
N GLN A 810 -23.06 -23.88 32.62
CA GLN A 810 -22.72 -23.92 34.05
C GLN A 810 -21.67 -25.03 34.25
N ILE A 811 -20.40 -24.64 34.20
CA ILE A 811 -19.32 -25.41 34.79
C ILE A 811 -19.38 -25.10 36.29
N THR A 812 -20.21 -25.86 37.02
CA THR A 812 -20.06 -25.97 38.48
C THR A 812 -18.93 -26.94 38.76
N ASP A 813 -17.81 -26.42 39.26
CA ASP A 813 -16.65 -27.23 39.62
C ASP A 813 -16.98 -28.32 40.64
N ASN A 814 -16.52 -29.54 40.36
CA ASN A 814 -16.51 -30.63 41.34
C ASN A 814 -15.37 -30.43 42.35
N LEU A 815 -15.62 -29.62 43.37
CA LEU A 815 -14.79 -29.60 44.59
C LEU A 815 -15.23 -30.70 45.57
N PRO A 816 -14.37 -31.67 45.93
CA PRO A 816 -14.73 -32.72 46.87
C PRO A 816 -14.60 -32.24 48.32
N LYS A 817 -15.70 -32.22 49.08
CA LYS A 817 -15.72 -32.05 50.55
C LYS A 817 -16.74 -33.00 51.21
N PRO A 818 -16.57 -33.34 52.52
CA PRO A 818 -16.61 -34.74 52.92
C PRO A 818 -17.87 -35.22 53.65
N ASN A 819 -18.06 -36.54 53.65
CA ASN A 819 -18.86 -37.39 54.56
C ASN A 819 -19.87 -36.72 55.50
N GLN A 820 -21.16 -36.98 55.25
CA GLN A 820 -22.12 -37.32 56.31
C GLN A 820 -23.21 -38.28 55.81
N THR A 821 -23.90 -38.93 56.75
CA THR A 821 -24.55 -40.26 56.61
C THR A 821 -26.04 -40.25 56.30
N ASN A 822 -26.51 -41.32 55.63
CA ASN A 822 -27.85 -41.94 55.64
C ASN A 822 -29.11 -41.06 55.52
N ASP A 823 -29.98 -41.30 54.52
CA ASP A 823 -31.04 -42.33 54.64
C ASP A 823 -31.85 -42.56 53.33
N TYR A 824 -32.75 -43.56 53.36
CA TYR A 824 -33.55 -44.13 52.25
C TYR A 824 -34.61 -43.21 51.60
N HIS A 825 -34.80 -43.26 50.26
CA HIS A 825 -35.90 -44.00 49.57
C HIS A 825 -35.92 -43.83 48.02
N SER A 826 -36.79 -44.59 47.35
CA SER A 826 -36.99 -44.76 45.88
C SER A 826 -37.61 -43.53 45.16
N THR A 827 -37.75 -43.41 43.81
CA THR A 827 -38.18 -44.40 42.79
C THR A 827 -37.99 -43.90 41.32
N THR A 828 -37.51 -44.78 40.43
CA THR A 828 -37.79 -44.94 38.96
C THR A 828 -37.90 -43.78 37.93
N ASN A 829 -37.06 -43.91 36.88
CA ASN A 829 -37.39 -44.04 35.42
C ASN A 829 -37.22 -42.87 34.40
N GLN A 830 -36.63 -43.29 33.26
CA GLN A 830 -36.61 -42.74 31.88
C GLN A 830 -35.89 -41.39 31.66
N GLN A 831 -34.76 -41.25 30.93
CA GLN A 831 -34.24 -41.87 29.69
C GLN A 831 -34.88 -41.32 28.41
N GLU A 832 -34.23 -40.34 27.74
CA GLU A 832 -33.59 -40.51 26.42
C GLU A 832 -32.74 -39.28 26.01
N ILE A 833 -31.80 -39.53 25.10
CA ILE A 833 -30.74 -38.70 24.48
C ILE A 833 -30.80 -39.10 22.98
N PRO A 834 -30.57 -38.22 21.97
CA PRO A 834 -29.59 -37.11 21.97
C PRO A 834 -30.12 -35.71 21.66
#